data_AF-A0AAV4P1Z6-F1
#
_entry.id   AF-A0AAV4P1Z6-F1
#
_cell.length_a   1.000
_cell.length_b   1.000
_cell.length_c   1.000
_cell.angle_alpha   90.00
_cell.angle_beta   90.00
_cell.angle_gamma   90.00
#
_symmetry.space_group_name_H-M   'P 1'
#
loop_
_entity.id
_entity.type
_entity.pdbx_description
1 polymer ?
#
loop_
_entity_poly.entity_id
_entity_poly.type
_entity_poly.pdbx_seq_one_letter_code
_entity_poly.pdbx_strand_id
1 'polypeptide(L)'
;MTNKLKQRKKNESLAKENDFSNNGTGVICSNETSLGHNVSLASKEDAGEIQNIKSTDHIENYEKDSQKNAVKVFNKKKNARTKLASSQDSFDDDTQPSAFFNKDVKPLAFHFEVDAAALTMLILAVCTRMWRLEDPRSIVFDELHYGKFASMYMRRTFFFDSHPPLGKQLIALAGYIAGFDGNSQFDRIGGDYTENVPVRALRTVPAFFGSLLIPTVYYLVIELGFTSRTAILAGLLIIFENAYLTQSRFILMESMLIWFSAFGLLAYLKFRKITKSFSTLWWTWLITCSISLTCAICVKYSGIFSAFLVVGLLTSDYWKMISDASLSVVQLLVHLLVRLIAVFVIPICIYLLVFYIHLNILTRAGPHDNIMTSGFQASLEGGLASITKGQPLEIAHGSQITLRHTHGRACWLHSHPHVYPLRYPDKRGSSHQQQVTCYSFKDVNNWWIVKRPDVPDLVVSDPIDKIKHGDVVQLIHGMSSRPLNSHDVAAPMSPQNQEVSCYIDYNISFPAQDLWRVEVLNRETEGDIWHTIHSHVRFVHATSGQALKFSGKQLPEWGFNQHEIVTDRVVNQDDTIWNVEEHRYTKKADQKERERDMGMAEFVPLQPTKLTFLEKMWELQYKMFTTNSENVQDHIYSSTASDWLFLTRGIAYWISPHSNKNRKNICSDKMEQSFHSRAVTNKLSHVMDHGVSDMTLKQSYNSGTEST
;
A
#
# COMPACT_ATOMS: atom_id res chain seq x y z
N MET A 1 -23.66 -34.15 40.57
CA MET A 1 -24.00 -33.08 41.54
C MET A 1 -24.41 -31.83 40.74
N THR A 2 -25.51 -31.91 39.99
CA THR A 2 -25.59 -31.26 38.66
C THR A 2 -26.87 -30.43 38.43
N ASN A 3 -27.62 -30.13 39.50
CA ASN A 3 -28.89 -29.37 39.43
C ASN A 3 -28.89 -28.04 40.22
N LYS A 4 -27.76 -27.56 40.75
CA LYS A 4 -27.68 -26.28 41.50
C LYS A 4 -27.06 -25.09 40.75
N LEU A 5 -26.59 -25.27 39.52
CA LEU A 5 -25.95 -24.20 38.71
C LEU A 5 -26.86 -23.56 37.65
N LYS A 6 -28.01 -24.17 37.30
CA LYS A 6 -28.94 -23.61 36.30
C LYS A 6 -29.92 -22.55 36.83
N GLN A 7 -30.09 -22.41 38.15
CA GLN A 7 -30.99 -21.41 38.75
C GLN A 7 -30.34 -20.04 39.04
N ARG A 8 -29.00 -19.93 39.03
CA ARG A 8 -28.31 -18.68 39.41
C ARG A 8 -28.09 -17.69 38.26
N LYS A 9 -28.17 -18.13 36.99
CA LYS A 9 -28.03 -17.28 35.79
C LYS A 9 -29.33 -16.68 35.25
N LYS A 10 -30.48 -16.88 35.91
CA LYS A 10 -31.79 -16.38 35.44
C LYS A 10 -32.31 -15.14 36.19
N ASN A 11 -31.60 -14.69 37.23
CA ASN A 11 -32.00 -13.55 38.06
C ASN A 11 -31.11 -12.29 37.91
N GLU A 12 -30.09 -12.32 37.06
CA GLU A 12 -29.22 -11.15 36.77
C GLU A 12 -29.57 -10.43 35.46
N SER A 13 -30.47 -10.99 34.64
CA SER A 13 -30.92 -10.42 33.36
C SER A 13 -32.23 -9.62 33.45
N LEU A 14 -32.55 -9.08 34.63
CA LEU A 14 -33.83 -8.42 34.93
C LEU A 14 -33.67 -7.11 35.71
N ALA A 15 -32.46 -6.57 35.78
CA ALA A 15 -32.12 -5.35 36.51
C ALA A 15 -31.05 -4.51 35.79
N LYS A 16 -31.32 -4.16 34.52
CA LYS A 16 -30.60 -3.11 33.77
C LYS A 16 -31.33 -2.66 32.49
N GLU A 17 -32.66 -2.56 32.59
CA GLU A 17 -33.50 -1.97 31.54
C GLU A 17 -34.57 -1.14 32.26
N ASN A 18 -34.30 0.17 32.32
CA ASN A 18 -35.07 1.30 32.86
C ASN A 18 -34.11 2.25 33.58
N ASP A 19 -33.66 3.29 32.87
CA ASP A 19 -33.71 4.66 33.40
C ASP A 19 -33.36 5.70 32.31
N PHE A 20 -33.94 6.89 32.45
CA PHE A 20 -33.74 8.11 31.65
C PHE A 20 -34.21 8.13 30.18
N SER A 21 -35.52 8.33 30.03
CA SER A 21 -36.03 9.38 29.14
C SER A 21 -37.01 10.31 29.89
N ASN A 22 -36.68 11.61 30.01
CA ASN A 22 -37.55 12.71 29.56
C ASN A 22 -37.15 14.12 30.04
N ASN A 23 -37.36 15.07 29.12
CA ASN A 23 -37.81 16.46 29.27
C ASN A 23 -36.95 17.52 29.99
N GLY A 24 -36.89 18.71 29.38
CA GLY A 24 -36.21 19.88 29.93
C GLY A 24 -36.02 21.04 28.94
N THR A 25 -37.07 21.38 28.21
CA THR A 25 -37.24 22.64 27.44
C THR A 25 -36.76 23.91 28.15
N GLY A 26 -36.09 24.81 27.44
CA GLY A 26 -35.76 26.16 27.93
C GLY A 26 -35.50 27.15 26.78
N VAL A 27 -36.36 28.17 26.64
CA VAL A 27 -36.25 29.30 25.70
C VAL A 27 -36.10 30.59 26.51
N ILE A 28 -35.22 31.51 26.07
CA ILE A 28 -35.16 32.99 26.30
C ILE A 28 -33.79 33.43 25.72
N CYS A 29 -33.73 34.15 24.59
CA CYS A 29 -33.89 35.60 24.38
C CYS A 29 -32.74 36.50 24.88
N SER A 30 -32.13 37.20 23.90
CA SER A 30 -31.56 38.57 23.91
C SER A 30 -30.51 38.98 24.96
N ASN A 31 -29.32 39.42 24.50
CA ASN A 31 -29.03 40.87 24.40
C ASN A 31 -27.75 41.20 23.60
N GLU A 32 -27.75 42.41 23.03
CA GLU A 32 -26.64 43.04 22.31
C GLU A 32 -25.68 43.78 23.26
N THR A 33 -24.43 43.98 22.84
CA THR A 33 -23.59 45.21 22.99
C THR A 33 -22.20 44.85 22.43
N SER A 34 -21.64 45.43 21.36
CA SER A 34 -21.46 46.84 20.95
C SER A 34 -20.37 47.59 21.73
N LEU A 35 -19.14 47.54 21.19
CA LEU A 35 -17.99 48.44 21.39
C LEU A 35 -16.93 48.00 20.36
N GLY A 36 -16.49 48.77 19.37
CA GLY A 36 -16.79 50.16 19.06
C GLY A 36 -15.67 51.10 19.48
N HIS A 37 -14.58 51.17 18.70
CA HIS A 37 -13.79 52.41 18.56
C HIS A 37 -13.09 52.46 17.20
N ASN A 38 -12.78 53.68 16.77
CA ASN A 38 -12.66 54.10 15.38
C ASN A 38 -11.57 55.18 15.24
N VAL A 39 -10.97 55.37 14.06
CA VAL A 39 -10.27 56.62 13.61
C VAL A 39 -8.93 56.94 14.35
N SER A 40 -7.87 57.62 13.83
CA SER A 40 -7.63 58.39 12.59
C SER A 40 -6.21 58.26 11.98
N LEU A 41 -6.11 58.55 10.68
CA LEU A 41 -5.17 59.46 9.99
C LEU A 41 -4.00 60.12 10.77
N ALA A 42 -2.81 60.17 10.13
CA ALA A 42 -1.95 61.37 10.01
C ALA A 42 -0.89 61.22 8.89
N SER A 43 -0.49 62.34 8.27
CA SER A 43 0.45 62.45 7.14
C SER A 43 1.67 63.34 7.48
N LYS A 44 2.75 63.23 6.69
CA LYS A 44 3.82 64.22 6.38
C LYS A 44 4.79 63.55 5.37
N GLU A 45 5.16 64.09 4.20
CA GLU A 45 5.64 65.40 3.70
C GLU A 45 7.18 65.59 3.70
N ASP A 46 7.62 66.43 2.75
CA ASP A 46 8.97 66.98 2.43
C ASP A 46 9.95 66.12 1.58
N ALA A 47 10.75 66.68 0.64
CA ALA A 47 10.70 67.97 -0.10
C ALA A 47 11.75 68.02 -1.27
N GLY A 48 11.53 68.89 -2.28
CA GLY A 48 12.56 69.47 -3.19
C GLY A 48 13.12 68.61 -4.35
N GLU A 49 13.66 69.17 -5.47
CA GLU A 49 13.66 70.56 -5.96
C GLU A 49 14.01 70.66 -7.49
N ILE A 50 13.24 71.49 -8.22
CA ILE A 50 13.51 72.34 -9.42
C ILE A 50 14.72 72.05 -10.37
N GLN A 51 14.47 71.97 -11.70
CA GLN A 51 14.98 72.95 -12.71
C GLN A 51 14.38 72.83 -14.14
N ASN A 52 14.30 73.97 -14.83
CA ASN A 52 13.77 74.18 -16.20
C ASN A 52 14.80 73.88 -17.30
N ILE A 53 14.37 73.76 -18.57
CA ILE A 53 14.74 74.70 -19.67
C ILE A 53 13.92 74.45 -20.96
N LYS A 54 13.80 75.53 -21.75
CA LYS A 54 13.14 75.68 -23.08
C LYS A 54 13.84 74.81 -24.17
N SER A 55 13.39 74.68 -25.42
CA SER A 55 12.73 75.65 -26.31
C SER A 55 12.05 75.01 -27.54
N THR A 56 11.26 75.83 -28.21
CA THR A 56 10.55 75.61 -29.48
C THR A 56 11.46 75.58 -30.72
N ASP A 57 10.80 75.28 -31.85
CA ASP A 57 11.06 75.73 -33.23
C ASP A 57 11.71 74.72 -34.20
N HIS A 58 10.93 74.23 -35.18
CA HIS A 58 10.91 74.83 -36.53
C HIS A 58 9.84 74.20 -37.46
N ILE A 59 9.33 75.04 -38.37
CA ILE A 59 8.42 74.71 -39.48
C ILE A 59 9.22 74.72 -40.79
N GLU A 60 8.97 73.78 -41.71
CA GLU A 60 8.91 73.92 -43.18
C GLU A 60 8.72 72.51 -43.81
N ASN A 61 7.60 72.20 -44.47
CA ASN A 61 7.25 72.51 -45.87
C ASN A 61 8.31 72.14 -46.91
N TYR A 62 8.01 71.20 -47.82
CA TYR A 62 8.12 71.43 -49.27
C TYR A 62 7.28 70.40 -50.07
N GLU A 63 6.86 70.80 -51.27
CA GLU A 63 5.83 70.14 -52.08
C GLU A 63 6.34 69.10 -53.12
N LYS A 64 5.38 68.30 -53.65
CA LYS A 64 5.24 67.82 -55.06
C LYS A 64 6.45 67.20 -55.79
N ASP A 65 6.26 66.03 -56.41
CA ASP A 65 5.73 66.05 -57.78
C ASP A 65 5.13 64.73 -58.34
N SER A 66 4.25 64.95 -59.32
CA SER A 66 3.76 64.17 -60.47
C SER A 66 3.95 62.64 -60.55
N GLN A 67 2.89 61.83 -60.74
CA GLN A 67 2.05 61.67 -61.95
C GLN A 67 2.76 61.13 -63.22
N LYS A 68 2.68 59.81 -63.45
CA LYS A 68 1.95 59.14 -64.56
C LYS A 68 2.51 57.76 -64.90
N ASN A 69 1.64 56.76 -64.88
CA ASN A 69 1.34 56.01 -66.09
C ASN A 69 -0.02 55.31 -65.95
N ALA A 70 -0.97 55.74 -66.77
CA ALA A 70 -2.24 55.07 -66.97
C ALA A 70 -2.28 54.57 -68.41
N VAL A 71 -2.85 53.39 -68.67
CA VAL A 71 -3.59 53.06 -69.89
C VAL A 71 -4.26 51.68 -69.71
N LYS A 72 -5.60 51.72 -69.56
CA LYS A 72 -6.62 50.94 -70.30
C LYS A 72 -6.64 49.38 -70.15
N VAL A 73 -7.77 48.65 -70.23
CA VAL A 73 -9.20 48.99 -70.43
C VAL A 73 -10.10 47.76 -70.13
N PHE A 74 -11.30 47.99 -69.57
CA PHE A 74 -12.53 47.16 -69.61
C PHE A 74 -12.47 45.69 -69.11
N ASN A 75 -13.36 45.26 -68.20
CA ASN A 75 -14.78 45.08 -68.53
C ASN A 75 -15.74 45.04 -67.30
N LYS A 76 -17.01 45.43 -67.54
CA LYS A 76 -18.30 45.16 -66.81
C LYS A 76 -18.26 44.75 -65.32
N LYS A 77 -18.95 45.39 -64.35
CA LYS A 77 -20.22 46.18 -64.31
C LYS A 77 -21.53 45.37 -64.49
N LYS A 78 -22.03 44.81 -63.37
CA LYS A 78 -23.43 44.46 -62.98
C LYS A 78 -23.39 44.20 -61.45
N ASN A 79 -24.29 44.63 -60.57
CA ASN A 79 -25.47 45.49 -60.64
C ASN A 79 -25.52 46.36 -59.36
N ALA A 80 -25.78 47.66 -59.47
CA ALA A 80 -26.08 48.55 -58.34
C ALA A 80 -27.08 49.66 -58.75
N ARG A 81 -28.34 49.26 -58.88
CA ARG A 81 -29.57 50.06 -58.71
C ARG A 81 -30.39 49.24 -57.70
N THR A 82 -30.98 49.80 -56.65
CA THR A 82 -31.92 50.94 -56.61
C THR A 82 -31.74 51.57 -55.22
N LYS A 83 -31.55 52.90 -55.07
CA LYS A 83 -32.59 53.90 -54.75
C LYS A 83 -33.68 53.41 -53.76
N LEU A 84 -34.25 54.16 -52.83
CA LEU A 84 -34.04 55.50 -52.25
C LEU A 84 -35.27 55.71 -51.33
N ALA A 85 -35.12 55.71 -50.01
CA ALA A 85 -36.09 56.14 -48.99
C ALA A 85 -35.42 56.01 -47.61
N SER A 86 -35.56 56.91 -46.63
CA SER A 86 -36.22 58.23 -46.60
C SER A 86 -35.56 59.04 -45.47
N SER A 87 -35.36 60.35 -45.68
CA SER A 87 -34.80 61.28 -44.70
C SER A 87 -35.88 61.89 -43.80
N GLN A 88 -35.61 62.03 -42.49
CA GLN A 88 -36.34 62.97 -41.62
C GLN A 88 -35.53 63.34 -40.35
N ASP A 89 -34.84 64.46 -40.47
CA ASP A 89 -34.50 65.54 -39.51
C ASP A 89 -34.49 65.32 -37.97
N SER A 90 -33.28 65.51 -37.42
CA SER A 90 -32.88 66.31 -36.24
C SER A 90 -33.79 66.50 -35.02
N PHE A 91 -33.22 66.22 -33.84
CA PHE A 91 -33.14 67.19 -32.72
C PHE A 91 -31.88 66.89 -31.89
N ASP A 92 -31.13 67.94 -31.50
CA ASP A 92 -29.98 67.84 -30.61
C ASP A 92 -30.43 67.73 -29.14
N ASP A 93 -29.72 66.92 -28.34
CA ASP A 93 -29.44 67.24 -26.94
C ASP A 93 -28.09 66.66 -26.52
N ASP A 94 -27.29 67.48 -25.84
CA ASP A 94 -25.87 67.27 -25.61
C ASP A 94 -25.66 66.88 -24.14
N THR A 95 -25.52 65.59 -23.84
CA THR A 95 -24.84 65.10 -22.60
C THR A 95 -24.62 63.58 -22.63
N GLN A 96 -23.43 63.15 -23.04
CA GLN A 96 -22.94 61.79 -22.82
C GLN A 96 -21.81 61.80 -21.78
N PRO A 97 -21.97 61.16 -20.61
CA PRO A 97 -20.85 60.92 -19.71
C PRO A 97 -19.89 59.90 -20.32
N SER A 98 -18.59 60.12 -20.14
CA SER A 98 -17.51 59.34 -20.76
C SER A 98 -17.63 57.82 -20.53
N ALA A 99 -17.96 57.08 -21.60
CA ALA A 99 -18.04 55.62 -21.58
C ALA A 99 -16.64 54.94 -21.60
N PHE A 100 -15.93 55.00 -20.47
CA PHE A 100 -14.66 54.29 -20.24
C PHE A 100 -14.83 52.74 -20.19
N PHE A 101 -16.08 52.24 -20.34
CA PHE A 101 -16.44 50.84 -20.13
C PHE A 101 -16.63 50.00 -21.40
N ASN A 102 -16.52 50.56 -22.61
CA ASN A 102 -16.59 49.79 -23.85
C ASN A 102 -15.24 49.11 -24.18
N LYS A 103 -14.87 48.12 -23.37
CA LYS A 103 -14.02 47.01 -23.82
C LYS A 103 -14.93 45.89 -24.31
N ASP A 104 -14.72 45.44 -25.55
CA ASP A 104 -15.42 44.30 -26.15
C ASP A 104 -15.16 43.00 -25.37
N VAL A 105 -15.90 42.77 -24.29
CA VAL A 105 -15.95 41.47 -23.61
C VAL A 105 -16.79 40.54 -24.48
N LYS A 106 -16.12 39.86 -25.42
CA LYS A 106 -16.73 38.72 -26.11
C LYS A 106 -17.22 37.72 -25.05
N PRO A 107 -18.52 37.35 -25.04
CA PRO A 107 -19.02 36.38 -24.08
C PRO A 107 -18.28 35.04 -24.26
N LEU A 108 -18.14 34.31 -23.17
CA LEU A 108 -17.37 33.07 -23.12
C LEU A 108 -18.16 31.94 -23.84
N ALA A 109 -17.99 31.89 -25.16
CA ALA A 109 -18.71 30.98 -26.04
C ALA A 109 -18.08 29.58 -26.05
N PHE A 110 -18.80 28.61 -25.50
CA PHE A 110 -18.43 27.20 -25.58
C PHE A 110 -18.93 26.58 -26.88
N HIS A 111 -18.02 26.34 -27.83
CA HIS A 111 -18.32 25.55 -29.03
C HIS A 111 -18.06 24.06 -28.73
N PHE A 112 -19.13 23.26 -28.75
CA PHE A 112 -19.05 21.81 -28.61
C PHE A 112 -19.01 21.14 -29.98
N GLU A 113 -17.86 20.64 -30.37
CA GLU A 113 -17.72 19.74 -31.53
C GLU A 113 -17.91 18.29 -31.07
N VAL A 114 -18.95 17.63 -31.57
CA VAL A 114 -19.29 16.25 -31.22
C VAL A 114 -18.94 15.32 -32.37
N ASP A 115 -17.90 14.51 -32.19
CA ASP A 115 -17.60 13.41 -33.11
C ASP A 115 -18.66 12.31 -32.96
N ALA A 116 -19.55 12.23 -33.95
CA ALA A 116 -20.64 11.25 -33.97
C ALA A 116 -20.14 9.79 -34.00
N ALA A 117 -18.97 9.52 -34.59
CA ALA A 117 -18.41 8.17 -34.61
C ALA A 117 -17.86 7.79 -33.23
N ALA A 118 -17.07 8.67 -32.59
CA ALA A 118 -16.57 8.45 -31.24
C ALA A 118 -17.73 8.29 -30.22
N LEU A 119 -18.79 9.11 -30.33
CA LEU A 119 -19.97 9.02 -29.48
C LEU A 119 -20.75 7.72 -29.71
N THR A 120 -20.99 7.32 -30.95
CA THR A 120 -21.68 6.05 -31.27
C THR A 120 -20.90 4.85 -30.73
N MET A 121 -19.57 4.87 -30.88
CA MET A 121 -18.69 3.83 -30.36
C MET A 121 -18.66 3.80 -28.82
N LEU A 122 -18.72 4.96 -28.15
CA LEU A 122 -18.86 5.04 -26.69
C LEU A 122 -20.21 4.48 -26.22
N ILE A 123 -21.32 4.81 -26.88
CA ILE A 123 -22.65 4.27 -26.54
C ILE A 123 -22.65 2.74 -26.68
N LEU A 124 -22.12 2.20 -27.80
CA LEU A 124 -22.01 0.76 -28.01
C LEU A 124 -21.07 0.10 -26.98
N ALA A 125 -19.98 0.76 -26.60
CA ALA A 125 -19.06 0.30 -25.57
C ALA A 125 -19.69 0.30 -24.16
N VAL A 126 -20.55 1.27 -23.83
CA VAL A 126 -21.31 1.31 -22.57
C VAL A 126 -22.37 0.22 -22.56
N CYS A 127 -23.16 0.10 -23.63
CA CYS A 127 -24.20 -0.93 -23.76
C CYS A 127 -23.63 -2.36 -23.66
N THR A 128 -22.47 -2.64 -24.26
CA THR A 128 -21.83 -3.97 -24.20
C THR A 128 -21.24 -4.29 -22.84
N ARG A 129 -20.56 -3.33 -22.18
CA ARG A 129 -19.83 -3.58 -20.92
C ARG A 129 -20.71 -3.46 -19.67
N MET A 130 -21.72 -2.58 -19.68
CA MET A 130 -22.65 -2.42 -18.55
C MET A 130 -23.85 -3.39 -18.59
N TRP A 131 -23.94 -4.26 -19.61
CA TRP A 131 -25.00 -5.25 -19.71
C TRP A 131 -24.90 -6.31 -18.61
N ARG A 132 -25.90 -6.35 -17.72
CA ARG A 132 -26.07 -7.35 -16.65
C ARG A 132 -24.79 -7.56 -15.81
N LEU A 133 -24.20 -6.46 -15.33
CA LEU A 133 -23.02 -6.47 -14.44
C LEU A 133 -23.21 -7.31 -13.17
N GLU A 134 -24.43 -7.40 -12.65
CA GLU A 134 -24.76 -8.20 -11.47
C GLU A 134 -24.71 -9.72 -11.71
N ASP A 135 -24.75 -10.17 -12.97
CA ASP A 135 -24.73 -11.58 -13.37
C ASP A 135 -23.28 -11.98 -13.76
N PRO A 136 -22.68 -13.04 -13.20
CA PRO A 136 -23.16 -13.83 -12.06
C PRO A 136 -23.01 -13.09 -10.72
N ARG A 137 -23.95 -13.27 -9.79
CA ARG A 137 -23.93 -12.67 -8.44
C ARG A 137 -23.09 -13.49 -7.45
N SER A 138 -21.97 -14.00 -7.93
CA SER A 138 -20.98 -14.77 -7.19
C SER A 138 -19.60 -14.11 -7.30
N ILE A 139 -18.74 -14.39 -6.33
CA ILE A 139 -17.36 -13.91 -6.29
C ILE A 139 -16.56 -14.60 -7.40
N VAL A 140 -15.89 -13.81 -8.22
CA VAL A 140 -15.08 -14.27 -9.36
C VAL A 140 -13.57 -14.26 -9.00
N PHE A 141 -12.75 -14.92 -9.82
CA PHE A 141 -11.29 -14.81 -9.79
C PHE A 141 -10.81 -13.34 -9.69
N ASP A 142 -9.79 -13.09 -8.86
CA ASP A 142 -9.21 -11.80 -8.44
C ASP A 142 -10.18 -10.77 -7.79
N GLU A 143 -11.45 -10.79 -8.14
CA GLU A 143 -12.52 -10.02 -7.49
C GLU A 143 -12.65 -10.37 -5.98
N LEU A 144 -12.28 -11.59 -5.58
CA LEU A 144 -12.04 -11.99 -4.19
C LEU A 144 -11.04 -11.07 -3.45
N HIS A 145 -9.91 -10.74 -4.09
CA HIS A 145 -8.82 -9.97 -3.49
C HIS A 145 -9.15 -8.48 -3.51
N TYR A 146 -9.57 -7.94 -4.65
CA TYR A 146 -9.94 -6.53 -4.76
C TYR A 146 -11.19 -6.17 -3.94
N GLY A 147 -12.14 -7.11 -3.80
CA GLY A 147 -13.26 -6.98 -2.87
C GLY A 147 -12.84 -6.89 -1.40
N LYS A 148 -11.90 -7.74 -0.95
CA LYS A 148 -11.30 -7.62 0.41
C LYS A 148 -10.65 -6.25 0.62
N PHE A 149 -9.85 -5.78 -0.33
CA PHE A 149 -9.21 -4.47 -0.22
C PHE A 149 -10.22 -3.33 -0.17
N ALA A 150 -11.31 -3.39 -0.96
CA ALA A 150 -12.40 -2.42 -0.89
C ALA A 150 -13.08 -2.41 0.51
N SER A 151 -13.38 -3.59 1.08
CA SER A 151 -13.88 -3.70 2.45
C SER A 151 -12.91 -3.12 3.50
N MET A 152 -11.60 -3.35 3.33
CA MET A 152 -10.57 -2.84 4.25
C MET A 152 -10.48 -1.31 4.22
N TYR A 153 -10.63 -0.68 3.05
CA TYR A 153 -10.76 0.79 2.96
C TYR A 153 -11.99 1.31 3.70
N MET A 154 -13.16 0.67 3.56
CA MET A 154 -14.38 1.10 4.28
C MET A 154 -14.19 0.97 5.81
N ARG A 155 -13.58 -0.13 6.26
CA ARG A 155 -13.26 -0.40 7.68
C ARG A 155 -12.10 0.45 8.24
N ARG A 156 -11.34 1.13 7.36
CA ARG A 156 -10.07 1.85 7.65
C ARG A 156 -8.95 0.97 8.19
N THR A 157 -8.97 -0.33 7.92
CA THR A 157 -7.99 -1.31 8.40
C THR A 157 -6.83 -1.46 7.43
N PHE A 158 -5.61 -1.27 7.91
CA PHE A 158 -4.38 -1.38 7.12
C PHE A 158 -4.23 -2.76 6.47
N PHE A 159 -3.73 -2.75 5.24
CA PHE A 159 -3.35 -3.94 4.51
C PHE A 159 -2.13 -3.66 3.65
N PHE A 160 -1.28 -4.67 3.51
CA PHE A 160 -0.18 -4.68 2.56
C PHE A 160 -0.64 -5.32 1.24
N ASP A 161 -0.18 -4.76 0.13
CA ASP A 161 -0.26 -5.35 -1.21
C ASP A 161 0.95 -4.90 -2.04
N SER A 162 1.38 -5.74 -2.99
CA SER A 162 2.53 -5.48 -3.86
C SER A 162 2.27 -4.45 -4.97
N HIS A 163 1.01 -4.09 -5.24
CA HIS A 163 0.66 -3.12 -6.27
C HIS A 163 0.22 -1.77 -5.67
N PRO A 164 0.54 -0.64 -6.31
CA PRO A 164 0.08 0.67 -5.88
C PRO A 164 -1.46 0.79 -5.72
N PRO A 165 -1.94 1.77 -4.92
CA PRO A 165 -3.30 1.70 -4.38
C PRO A 165 -4.39 2.34 -5.26
N LEU A 166 -4.09 3.10 -6.32
CA LEU A 166 -5.09 3.94 -7.01
C LEU A 166 -6.27 3.15 -7.57
N GLY A 167 -6.03 2.02 -8.25
CA GLY A 167 -7.11 1.18 -8.77
C GLY A 167 -8.05 0.67 -7.67
N LYS A 168 -7.46 0.31 -6.51
CA LYS A 168 -8.20 -0.15 -5.33
C LYS A 168 -8.98 0.99 -4.67
N GLN A 169 -8.40 2.20 -4.62
CA GLN A 169 -9.06 3.41 -4.12
C GLN A 169 -10.26 3.81 -5.00
N LEU A 170 -10.16 3.70 -6.33
CA LEU A 170 -11.27 3.97 -7.26
C LEU A 170 -12.44 2.99 -7.08
N ILE A 171 -12.14 1.70 -6.90
CA ILE A 171 -13.14 0.67 -6.58
C ILE A 171 -13.78 0.96 -5.21
N ALA A 172 -12.97 1.23 -4.19
CA ALA A 172 -13.43 1.56 -2.84
C ALA A 172 -14.32 2.83 -2.83
N LEU A 173 -13.98 3.86 -3.61
CA LEU A 173 -14.76 5.09 -3.75
C LEU A 173 -16.16 4.82 -4.31
N ALA A 174 -16.29 3.96 -5.33
CA ALA A 174 -17.60 3.58 -5.84
C ALA A 174 -18.41 2.72 -4.85
N GLY A 175 -17.74 1.87 -4.07
CA GLY A 175 -18.35 1.19 -2.93
C GLY A 175 -18.90 2.17 -1.90
N TYR A 176 -18.10 3.17 -1.50
CA TYR A 176 -18.49 4.21 -0.55
C TYR A 176 -19.69 5.03 -1.04
N ILE A 177 -19.68 5.49 -2.30
CA ILE A 177 -20.80 6.23 -2.92
C ILE A 177 -22.08 5.38 -2.97
N ALA A 178 -21.95 4.06 -3.13
CA ALA A 178 -23.06 3.12 -3.13
C ALA A 178 -23.48 2.64 -1.72
N GLY A 179 -22.92 3.21 -0.64
CA GLY A 179 -23.30 2.88 0.74
C GLY A 179 -22.72 1.57 1.28
N PHE A 180 -21.60 1.09 0.74
CA PHE A 180 -20.96 -0.14 1.22
C PHE A 180 -20.37 0.03 2.62
N ASP A 181 -20.81 -0.79 3.57
CA ASP A 181 -20.31 -0.82 4.96
C ASP A 181 -18.94 -1.50 5.11
N GLY A 182 -18.49 -2.21 4.07
CA GLY A 182 -17.28 -3.03 4.10
C GLY A 182 -17.38 -4.30 4.94
N ASN A 183 -18.55 -4.63 5.49
CA ASN A 183 -18.65 -5.64 6.54
C ASN A 183 -18.74 -7.09 6.04
N SER A 184 -18.78 -7.27 4.72
CA SER A 184 -18.84 -8.57 4.05
C SER A 184 -17.55 -9.39 4.12
N GLN A 185 -17.72 -10.72 4.16
CA GLN A 185 -16.65 -11.70 4.03
C GLN A 185 -16.57 -12.20 2.58
N PHE A 186 -15.35 -12.30 2.05
CA PHE A 186 -15.06 -12.71 0.67
C PHE A 186 -14.23 -13.99 0.73
N ASP A 187 -14.87 -15.13 1.00
CA ASP A 187 -14.12 -16.31 1.45
C ASP A 187 -13.68 -17.24 0.33
N ARG A 188 -14.53 -17.45 -0.69
CA ARG A 188 -14.26 -18.38 -1.79
C ARG A 188 -14.71 -17.84 -3.14
N ILE A 189 -13.98 -18.18 -4.20
CA ILE A 189 -14.43 -18.03 -5.58
C ILE A 189 -15.66 -18.93 -5.79
N GLY A 190 -16.69 -18.40 -6.45
CA GLY A 190 -17.97 -19.07 -6.66
C GLY A 190 -18.93 -19.02 -5.47
N GLY A 191 -18.57 -18.41 -4.35
CA GLY A 191 -19.51 -18.08 -3.27
C GLY A 191 -20.41 -16.90 -3.64
N ASP A 192 -21.64 -16.89 -3.17
CA ASP A 192 -22.59 -15.79 -3.43
C ASP A 192 -22.28 -14.54 -2.59
N TYR A 193 -22.64 -13.37 -3.10
CA TYR A 193 -22.50 -12.11 -2.36
C TYR A 193 -23.53 -11.97 -1.25
N THR A 194 -23.09 -11.54 -0.06
CA THR A 194 -24.00 -11.03 0.98
C THR A 194 -24.81 -9.84 0.45
N GLU A 195 -26.05 -9.69 0.89
CA GLU A 195 -26.99 -8.70 0.33
C GLU A 195 -26.47 -7.25 0.37
N ASN A 196 -25.69 -6.90 1.41
CA ASN A 196 -25.09 -5.57 1.61
C ASN A 196 -24.04 -5.15 0.57
N VAL A 197 -23.53 -6.06 -0.29
CA VAL A 197 -22.48 -5.70 -1.27
C VAL A 197 -23.12 -5.05 -2.51
N PRO A 198 -22.80 -3.79 -2.85
CA PRO A 198 -23.28 -3.16 -4.07
C PRO A 198 -22.46 -3.63 -5.29
N VAL A 199 -22.60 -4.91 -5.65
CA VAL A 199 -21.86 -5.60 -6.73
C VAL A 199 -21.88 -4.79 -8.03
N ARG A 200 -23.05 -4.23 -8.38
CA ARG A 200 -23.21 -3.38 -9.56
C ARG A 200 -22.32 -2.14 -9.52
N ALA A 201 -22.25 -1.42 -8.40
CA ALA A 201 -21.45 -0.20 -8.29
C ALA A 201 -19.94 -0.51 -8.40
N LEU A 202 -19.49 -1.55 -7.69
CA LEU A 202 -18.10 -2.00 -7.71
C LEU A 202 -17.66 -2.46 -9.12
N ARG A 203 -18.52 -3.22 -9.83
CA ARG A 203 -18.29 -3.63 -11.24
C ARG A 203 -18.51 -2.51 -12.27
N THR A 204 -19.17 -1.42 -11.90
CA THR A 204 -19.38 -0.27 -12.81
C THR A 204 -18.08 0.50 -13.06
N VAL A 205 -17.14 0.58 -12.11
CA VAL A 205 -15.88 1.31 -12.32
C VAL A 205 -14.99 0.65 -13.39
N PRO A 206 -14.71 -0.67 -13.34
CA PRO A 206 -13.97 -1.36 -14.40
C PRO A 206 -14.70 -1.31 -15.75
N ALA A 207 -16.03 -1.41 -15.74
CA ALA A 207 -16.84 -1.31 -16.95
C ALA A 207 -16.75 0.07 -17.60
N PHE A 208 -16.80 1.13 -16.79
CA PHE A 208 -16.69 2.52 -17.23
C PHE A 208 -15.33 2.82 -17.88
N PHE A 209 -14.21 2.50 -17.22
CA PHE A 209 -12.88 2.65 -17.82
C PHE A 209 -12.71 1.76 -19.06
N GLY A 210 -13.26 0.54 -19.00
CA GLY A 210 -13.35 -0.35 -20.16
C GLY A 210 -14.13 0.24 -21.34
N SER A 211 -15.18 1.03 -21.09
CA SER A 211 -15.95 1.72 -22.14
C SER A 211 -15.25 2.97 -22.67
N LEU A 212 -14.52 3.71 -21.82
CA LEU A 212 -13.71 4.88 -22.24
C LEU A 212 -12.51 4.49 -23.11
N LEU A 213 -12.02 3.25 -23.01
CA LEU A 213 -10.93 2.74 -23.85
C LEU A 213 -11.27 2.78 -25.35
N ILE A 214 -12.51 2.53 -25.74
CA ILE A 214 -12.92 2.46 -27.15
C ILE A 214 -12.79 3.80 -27.89
N PRO A 215 -13.39 4.92 -27.43
CA PRO A 215 -13.16 6.22 -28.07
C PRO A 215 -11.70 6.68 -27.94
N THR A 216 -10.99 6.27 -26.89
CA THR A 216 -9.55 6.55 -26.74
C THR A 216 -8.74 5.90 -27.87
N VAL A 217 -9.01 4.62 -28.19
CA VAL A 217 -8.34 3.91 -29.30
C VAL A 217 -8.75 4.46 -30.66
N TYR A 218 -10.03 4.80 -30.85
CA TYR A 218 -10.52 5.47 -32.06
C TYR A 218 -9.69 6.74 -32.35
N TYR A 219 -9.56 7.63 -31.36
CA TYR A 219 -8.73 8.83 -31.52
C TYR A 219 -7.26 8.51 -31.68
N LEU A 220 -6.71 7.49 -30.99
CA LEU A 220 -5.30 7.09 -31.13
C LEU A 220 -4.98 6.71 -32.58
N VAL A 221 -5.85 5.94 -33.23
CA VAL A 221 -5.69 5.55 -34.65
C VAL A 221 -5.79 6.75 -35.61
N ILE A 222 -6.67 7.72 -35.32
CA ILE A 222 -6.71 9.01 -36.06
C ILE A 222 -5.44 9.84 -35.82
N GLU A 223 -4.92 9.85 -34.60
CA GLU A 223 -3.72 10.59 -34.26
C GLU A 223 -2.46 10.01 -34.91
N LEU A 224 -2.42 8.70 -35.15
CA LEU A 224 -1.43 8.01 -35.99
C LEU A 224 -1.55 8.32 -37.50
N GLY A 225 -2.61 8.99 -37.94
CA GLY A 225 -2.80 9.42 -39.34
C GLY A 225 -3.63 8.48 -40.22
N PHE A 226 -4.30 7.47 -39.65
CA PHE A 226 -5.20 6.60 -40.40
C PHE A 226 -6.57 7.24 -40.65
N THR A 227 -7.31 6.69 -41.62
CA THR A 227 -8.67 7.16 -41.94
C THR A 227 -9.67 6.85 -40.82
N SER A 228 -10.73 7.65 -40.69
CA SER A 228 -11.82 7.42 -39.72
C SER A 228 -12.47 6.04 -39.87
N ARG A 229 -12.48 5.45 -41.08
CA ARG A 229 -12.98 4.08 -41.32
C ARG A 229 -12.10 3.03 -40.65
N THR A 230 -10.78 3.19 -40.76
CA THR A 230 -9.79 2.34 -40.07
C THR A 230 -9.90 2.47 -38.54
N ALA A 231 -10.12 3.69 -38.05
CA ALA A 231 -10.33 3.96 -36.63
C ALA A 231 -11.62 3.33 -36.08
N ILE A 232 -12.74 3.38 -36.85
CA ILE A 232 -13.98 2.65 -36.50
C ILE A 232 -13.70 1.14 -36.43
N LEU A 233 -13.02 0.57 -37.43
CA LEU A 233 -12.68 -0.86 -37.44
C LEU A 233 -11.84 -1.26 -36.20
N ALA A 234 -10.80 -0.48 -35.86
CA ALA A 234 -9.98 -0.72 -34.67
C ALA A 234 -10.80 -0.65 -33.37
N GLY A 235 -11.71 0.32 -33.25
CA GLY A 235 -12.64 0.40 -32.14
C GLY A 235 -13.59 -0.80 -32.07
N LEU A 236 -14.13 -1.26 -33.21
CA LEU A 236 -15.05 -2.41 -33.27
C LEU A 236 -14.36 -3.70 -32.84
N LEU A 237 -13.10 -3.92 -33.25
CA LEU A 237 -12.30 -5.05 -32.79
C LEU A 237 -12.18 -5.08 -31.26
N ILE A 238 -11.96 -3.94 -30.60
CA ILE A 238 -11.88 -3.86 -29.12
C ILE A 238 -13.26 -3.89 -28.43
N ILE A 239 -14.33 -3.46 -29.10
CA ILE A 239 -15.70 -3.67 -28.58
C ILE A 239 -16.00 -5.16 -28.46
N PHE A 240 -15.67 -5.93 -29.50
CA PHE A 240 -15.99 -7.37 -29.60
C PHE A 240 -14.87 -8.31 -29.10
N GLU A 241 -13.76 -7.78 -28.58
CA GLU A 241 -12.71 -8.59 -27.95
C GLU A 241 -13.15 -9.11 -26.58
N ASN A 242 -13.34 -10.43 -26.49
CA ASN A 242 -13.81 -11.13 -25.31
C ASN A 242 -12.87 -10.98 -24.10
N ALA A 243 -11.55 -10.90 -24.33
CA ALA A 243 -10.58 -10.71 -23.26
C ALA A 243 -10.80 -9.36 -22.54
N TYR A 244 -10.88 -8.25 -23.29
CA TYR A 244 -11.17 -6.93 -22.71
C TYR A 244 -12.58 -6.83 -22.14
N LEU A 245 -13.58 -7.47 -22.76
CA LEU A 245 -14.94 -7.51 -22.23
C LEU A 245 -14.99 -8.21 -20.86
N THR A 246 -14.27 -9.32 -20.70
CA THR A 246 -14.19 -10.06 -19.43
C THR A 246 -13.44 -9.26 -18.36
N GLN A 247 -12.28 -8.70 -18.71
CA GLN A 247 -11.44 -7.88 -17.81
C GLN A 247 -12.12 -6.58 -17.33
N SER A 248 -13.06 -6.04 -18.11
CA SER A 248 -13.83 -4.84 -17.72
C SER A 248 -15.15 -5.14 -17.01
N ARG A 249 -15.58 -6.41 -16.90
CA ARG A 249 -16.87 -6.77 -16.29
C ARG A 249 -16.80 -6.97 -14.77
N PHE A 250 -15.70 -7.50 -14.26
CA PHE A 250 -15.54 -7.86 -12.84
C PHE A 250 -14.79 -6.78 -12.07
N ILE A 251 -14.75 -6.88 -10.73
CA ILE A 251 -14.02 -5.94 -9.86
C ILE A 251 -12.50 -6.17 -10.04
N LEU A 252 -11.95 -5.65 -11.13
CA LEU A 252 -10.57 -5.81 -11.60
C LEU A 252 -9.96 -4.44 -11.95
N MET A 253 -8.64 -4.31 -11.87
CA MET A 253 -7.93 -3.03 -12.06
C MET A 253 -7.34 -2.84 -13.46
N GLU A 254 -7.28 -3.94 -14.23
CA GLU A 254 -6.66 -4.05 -15.55
C GLU A 254 -7.28 -3.07 -16.56
N SER A 255 -8.61 -2.94 -16.56
CA SER A 255 -9.34 -1.97 -17.39
C SER A 255 -8.90 -0.52 -17.15
N MET A 256 -8.64 -0.15 -15.89
CA MET A 256 -8.19 1.18 -15.49
C MET A 256 -6.75 1.41 -15.96
N LEU A 257 -5.85 0.44 -15.71
CA LEU A 257 -4.45 0.45 -16.15
C LEU A 257 -4.33 0.66 -17.67
N ILE A 258 -5.09 -0.12 -18.44
CA ILE A 258 -5.07 -0.09 -19.90
C ILE A 258 -5.61 1.25 -20.41
N TRP A 259 -6.70 1.77 -19.81
CA TRP A 259 -7.22 3.08 -20.17
C TRP A 259 -6.23 4.22 -19.88
N PHE A 260 -5.68 4.29 -18.67
CA PHE A 260 -4.70 5.31 -18.29
C PHE A 260 -3.43 5.26 -19.18
N SER A 261 -2.98 4.07 -19.56
CA SER A 261 -1.87 3.89 -20.50
C SER A 261 -2.21 4.40 -21.92
N ALA A 262 -3.36 3.98 -22.46
CA ALA A 262 -3.79 4.36 -23.81
C ALA A 262 -4.11 5.87 -23.92
N PHE A 263 -4.74 6.44 -22.88
CA PHE A 263 -5.05 7.87 -22.82
C PHE A 263 -3.80 8.72 -22.64
N GLY A 264 -2.81 8.25 -21.87
CA GLY A 264 -1.48 8.87 -21.78
C GLY A 264 -0.76 8.93 -23.13
N LEU A 265 -0.78 7.83 -23.89
CA LEU A 265 -0.22 7.77 -25.24
C LEU A 265 -1.00 8.67 -26.23
N LEU A 266 -2.33 8.70 -26.16
CA LEU A 266 -3.16 9.62 -26.96
C LEU A 266 -2.82 11.09 -26.65
N ALA A 267 -2.70 11.45 -25.37
CA ALA A 267 -2.34 12.80 -24.95
C ALA A 267 -0.95 13.20 -25.46
N TYR A 268 0.02 12.28 -25.48
CA TYR A 268 1.32 12.50 -26.11
C TYR A 268 1.21 12.74 -27.63
N LEU A 269 0.40 11.98 -28.35
CA LEU A 269 0.21 12.20 -29.80
C LEU A 269 -0.48 13.55 -30.09
N LYS A 270 -1.49 13.93 -29.30
CA LYS A 270 -2.14 15.25 -29.37
C LYS A 270 -1.14 16.38 -29.08
N PHE A 271 -0.32 16.23 -28.05
CA PHE A 271 0.79 17.15 -27.74
C PHE A 271 1.74 17.34 -28.93
N ARG A 272 2.13 16.23 -29.58
CA ARG A 272 3.07 16.22 -30.71
C ARG A 272 2.58 16.97 -31.96
N LYS A 273 1.26 17.05 -32.18
CA LYS A 273 0.67 17.82 -33.30
C LYS A 273 0.61 19.34 -33.06
N ILE A 274 0.89 19.83 -31.85
CA ILE A 274 0.74 21.26 -31.54
C ILE A 274 1.99 22.02 -31.99
N THR A 275 1.83 22.80 -33.06
CA THR A 275 2.89 23.61 -33.67
C THR A 275 3.34 24.79 -32.80
N LYS A 276 2.46 25.31 -31.93
CA LYS A 276 2.77 26.43 -31.01
C LYS A 276 3.26 25.92 -29.66
N SER A 277 4.59 25.80 -29.53
CA SER A 277 5.29 25.58 -28.26
C SER A 277 4.81 26.54 -27.17
N PHE A 278 4.71 26.03 -25.93
CA PHE A 278 4.30 26.76 -24.73
C PHE A 278 2.89 27.40 -24.76
N SER A 279 2.06 27.08 -25.76
CA SER A 279 0.63 27.44 -25.73
C SER A 279 -0.11 26.74 -24.59
N THR A 280 -1.24 27.29 -24.15
CA THR A 280 -2.08 26.67 -23.11
C THR A 280 -2.47 25.24 -23.47
N LEU A 281 -2.84 24.99 -24.74
CA LEU A 281 -3.15 23.66 -25.25
C LEU A 281 -1.95 22.71 -25.14
N TRP A 282 -0.75 23.16 -25.53
CA TRP A 282 0.49 22.39 -25.42
C TRP A 282 0.76 21.94 -23.98
N TRP A 283 0.59 22.85 -23.01
CA TRP A 283 0.69 22.54 -21.59
C TRP A 283 -0.38 21.56 -21.12
N THR A 284 -1.65 21.74 -21.51
CA THR A 284 -2.71 20.82 -21.09
C THR A 284 -2.47 19.38 -21.53
N TRP A 285 -2.02 19.14 -22.76
CA TRP A 285 -1.76 17.77 -23.23
C TRP A 285 -0.48 17.17 -22.63
N LEU A 286 0.58 17.96 -22.42
CA LEU A 286 1.78 17.48 -21.73
C LEU A 286 1.48 17.07 -20.28
N ILE A 287 0.78 17.93 -19.53
CA ILE A 287 0.41 17.67 -18.13
C ILE A 287 -0.57 16.49 -18.06
N THR A 288 -1.58 16.43 -18.93
CA THR A 288 -2.54 15.31 -18.99
C THR A 288 -1.85 13.99 -19.33
N CYS A 289 -0.86 14.00 -20.23
CA CYS A 289 -0.04 12.83 -20.54
C CYS A 289 0.70 12.32 -19.29
N SER A 290 1.44 13.19 -18.61
CA SER A 290 2.16 12.85 -17.38
C SER A 290 1.23 12.37 -16.26
N ILE A 291 0.09 13.03 -16.05
CA ILE A 291 -0.93 12.60 -15.07
C ILE A 291 -1.41 11.19 -15.41
N SER A 292 -1.86 10.95 -16.65
CA SER A 292 -2.44 9.67 -17.05
C SER A 292 -1.44 8.52 -16.95
N LEU A 293 -0.19 8.71 -17.39
CA LEU A 293 0.87 7.70 -17.27
C LEU A 293 1.22 7.42 -15.80
N THR A 294 1.22 8.45 -14.95
CA THR A 294 1.43 8.25 -13.51
C THR A 294 0.27 7.50 -12.86
N CYS A 295 -0.97 7.81 -13.23
CA CYS A 295 -2.13 7.05 -12.79
C CYS A 295 -2.04 5.58 -13.21
N ALA A 296 -1.54 5.26 -14.40
CA ALA A 296 -1.29 3.88 -14.81
C ALA A 296 -0.31 3.17 -13.86
N ILE A 297 0.84 3.79 -13.54
CA ILE A 297 1.82 3.26 -12.57
C ILE A 297 1.18 3.11 -11.18
N CYS A 298 0.36 4.08 -10.76
CA CYS A 298 -0.34 4.08 -9.46
C CYS A 298 -1.49 3.06 -9.38
N VAL A 299 -1.94 2.49 -10.51
CA VAL A 299 -2.84 1.33 -10.52
C VAL A 299 -2.03 0.03 -10.39
N LYS A 300 -0.97 -0.14 -11.21
CA LYS A 300 -0.13 -1.34 -11.23
C LYS A 300 1.24 -1.00 -11.81
N TYR A 301 2.32 -1.57 -11.26
CA TYR A 301 3.68 -1.27 -11.71
C TYR A 301 3.96 -1.59 -13.18
N SER A 302 3.19 -2.49 -13.81
CA SER A 302 3.24 -2.72 -15.26
C SER A 302 2.95 -1.48 -16.12
N GLY A 303 2.31 -0.44 -15.56
CA GLY A 303 2.15 0.86 -16.22
C GLY A 303 3.48 1.56 -16.56
N ILE A 304 4.60 1.15 -15.93
CA ILE A 304 5.93 1.72 -16.19
C ILE A 304 6.39 1.49 -17.64
N PHE A 305 5.96 0.40 -18.29
CA PHE A 305 6.30 0.13 -19.69
C PHE A 305 5.67 1.16 -20.64
N SER A 306 4.43 1.57 -20.37
CA SER A 306 3.75 2.66 -21.10
C SER A 306 4.45 4.01 -20.88
N ALA A 307 4.93 4.27 -19.65
CA ALA A 307 5.69 5.47 -19.33
C ALA A 307 7.05 5.49 -20.06
N PHE A 308 7.80 4.39 -20.04
CA PHE A 308 9.08 4.26 -20.77
C PHE A 308 8.91 4.44 -22.28
N LEU A 309 7.84 3.91 -22.88
CA LEU A 309 7.53 4.14 -24.28
C LEU A 309 7.38 5.65 -24.58
N VAL A 310 6.57 6.36 -23.80
CA VAL A 310 6.35 7.81 -24.01
C VAL A 310 7.60 8.64 -23.69
N VAL A 311 8.39 8.28 -22.67
CA VAL A 311 9.68 8.94 -22.38
C VAL A 311 10.68 8.73 -23.51
N GLY A 312 10.76 7.54 -24.09
CA GLY A 312 11.59 7.27 -25.28
C GLY A 312 11.15 8.08 -26.50
N LEU A 313 9.85 8.21 -26.73
CA LEU A 313 9.28 9.03 -27.80
C LEU A 313 9.53 10.53 -27.59
N LEU A 314 9.32 11.05 -26.38
CA LEU A 314 9.65 12.44 -25.98
C LEU A 314 11.15 12.74 -26.16
N THR A 315 12.02 11.78 -25.83
CA THR A 315 13.47 11.89 -26.02
C THR A 315 13.83 11.92 -27.51
N SER A 316 13.19 11.08 -28.34
CA SER A 316 13.37 11.08 -29.80
C SER A 316 12.92 12.40 -30.46
N ASP A 317 11.82 12.99 -29.98
CA ASP A 317 11.36 14.28 -30.49
C ASP A 317 12.25 15.44 -30.01
N TYR A 318 12.75 15.41 -28.78
CA TYR A 318 13.76 16.38 -28.32
C TYR A 318 15.08 16.24 -29.12
N TRP A 319 15.52 15.02 -29.42
CA TRP A 319 16.70 14.80 -30.26
C TRP A 319 16.57 15.41 -31.66
N LYS A 320 15.40 15.29 -32.30
CA LYS A 320 15.12 15.96 -33.59
C LYS A 320 15.13 17.48 -33.46
N MET A 321 14.64 18.01 -32.33
CA MET A 321 14.62 19.44 -32.04
C MET A 321 16.03 20.04 -31.92
N ILE A 322 17.03 19.28 -31.47
CA ILE A 322 18.44 19.71 -31.44
C ILE A 322 18.99 19.98 -32.86
N SER A 323 18.48 19.27 -33.87
CA SER A 323 18.90 19.44 -35.28
C SER A 323 18.25 20.64 -35.98
N ASP A 324 17.31 21.34 -35.33
CA ASP A 324 16.59 22.47 -35.92
C ASP A 324 17.34 23.79 -35.67
N ALA A 325 18.01 24.28 -36.71
CA ALA A 325 18.78 25.52 -36.67
C ALA A 325 17.94 26.80 -36.46
N SER A 326 16.60 26.71 -36.49
CA SER A 326 15.71 27.85 -36.20
C SER A 326 15.53 28.13 -34.71
N LEU A 327 15.91 27.20 -33.83
CA LEU A 327 15.71 27.30 -32.39
C LEU A 327 16.95 27.81 -31.66
N SER A 328 16.75 28.77 -30.76
CA SER A 328 17.83 29.25 -29.89
C SER A 328 18.19 28.22 -28.81
N VAL A 329 19.45 28.23 -28.37
CA VAL A 329 19.95 27.37 -27.28
C VAL A 329 19.11 27.54 -26.00
N VAL A 330 18.66 28.77 -25.70
CA VAL A 330 17.80 29.06 -24.55
C VAL A 330 16.43 28.37 -24.69
N GLN A 331 15.80 28.42 -25.88
CA GLN A 331 14.54 27.72 -26.13
C GLN A 331 14.70 26.20 -26.01
N LEU A 332 15.81 25.63 -26.49
CA LEU A 332 16.14 24.21 -26.31
C LEU A 332 16.25 23.84 -24.83
N LEU A 333 16.98 24.63 -24.03
CA LEU A 333 17.12 24.41 -22.58
C LEU A 333 15.77 24.50 -21.84
N VAL A 334 14.92 25.48 -22.16
CA VAL A 334 13.56 25.56 -21.59
C VAL A 334 12.72 24.35 -22.02
N HIS A 335 12.82 23.93 -23.28
CA HIS A 335 12.15 22.73 -23.79
C HIS A 335 12.61 21.43 -23.13
N LEU A 336 13.87 21.34 -22.72
CA LEU A 336 14.41 20.24 -21.93
C LEU A 336 13.87 20.29 -20.50
N LEU A 337 14.03 21.42 -19.81
CA LEU A 337 13.61 21.60 -18.41
C LEU A 337 12.13 21.30 -18.22
N VAL A 338 11.27 21.79 -19.10
CA VAL A 338 9.82 21.55 -19.02
C VAL A 338 9.47 20.07 -19.23
N ARG A 339 10.16 19.37 -20.13
CA ARG A 339 9.98 17.91 -20.32
C ARG A 339 10.50 17.12 -19.11
N LEU A 340 11.62 17.52 -18.51
CA LEU A 340 12.12 16.91 -17.27
C LEU A 340 11.14 17.10 -16.10
N ILE A 341 10.59 18.31 -15.92
CA ILE A 341 9.55 18.58 -14.91
C ILE A 341 8.31 17.70 -15.16
N ALA A 342 7.87 17.58 -16.41
CA ALA A 342 6.74 16.73 -16.77
C ALA A 342 7.01 15.22 -16.57
N VAL A 343 8.24 14.75 -16.75
CA VAL A 343 8.61 13.33 -16.62
C VAL A 343 8.98 12.92 -15.19
N PHE A 344 9.46 13.84 -14.35
CA PHE A 344 9.91 13.52 -12.99
C PHE A 344 9.06 14.19 -11.90
N VAL A 345 8.90 15.51 -11.94
CA VAL A 345 8.24 16.26 -10.85
C VAL A 345 6.75 15.93 -10.78
N ILE A 346 6.04 15.98 -11.91
CA ILE A 346 4.60 15.68 -11.94
C ILE A 346 4.32 14.24 -11.47
N PRO A 347 5.04 13.20 -11.94
CA PRO A 347 4.82 11.84 -11.45
C PRO A 347 5.13 11.64 -9.97
N ILE A 348 6.23 12.23 -9.45
CA ILE A 348 6.57 12.13 -8.03
C ILE A 348 5.46 12.74 -7.16
N CYS A 349 4.95 13.94 -7.51
CA CYS A 349 3.89 14.60 -6.76
C CYS A 349 2.59 13.77 -6.72
N ILE A 350 2.17 13.20 -7.85
CA ILE A 350 0.94 12.38 -7.93
C ILE A 350 1.11 11.06 -7.19
N TYR A 351 2.26 10.40 -7.34
CA TYR A 351 2.56 9.15 -6.67
C TYR A 351 2.55 9.32 -5.14
N LEU A 352 3.22 10.36 -4.63
CA LEU A 352 3.18 10.71 -3.20
C LEU A 352 1.76 11.06 -2.72
N LEU A 353 0.98 11.81 -3.51
CA LEU A 353 -0.42 12.14 -3.17
C LEU A 353 -1.31 10.89 -3.05
N VAL A 354 -1.19 9.93 -3.97
CA VAL A 354 -1.96 8.68 -3.97
C VAL A 354 -1.65 7.84 -2.73
N PHE A 355 -0.37 7.74 -2.35
CA PHE A 355 0.03 7.04 -1.13
C PHE A 355 -0.27 7.82 0.16
N TYR A 356 -0.25 9.15 0.13
CA TYR A 356 -0.71 10.00 1.23
C TYR A 356 -2.20 9.78 1.51
N ILE A 357 -3.04 9.70 0.46
CA ILE A 357 -4.46 9.34 0.61
C ILE A 357 -4.61 7.91 1.16
N HIS A 358 -3.82 6.94 0.68
CA HIS A 358 -3.84 5.56 1.17
C HIS A 358 -3.54 5.47 2.67
N LEU A 359 -2.41 6.02 3.12
CA LEU A 359 -1.96 5.94 4.52
C LEU A 359 -2.81 6.77 5.49
N ASN A 360 -3.48 7.84 5.03
CA ASN A 360 -4.41 8.61 5.87
C ASN A 360 -5.80 7.97 5.99
N ILE A 361 -6.24 7.16 5.02
CA ILE A 361 -7.51 6.41 5.14
C ILE A 361 -7.33 5.18 6.03
N LEU A 362 -6.19 4.48 5.91
CA LEU A 362 -5.91 3.23 6.61
C LEU A 362 -5.28 3.46 7.99
N THR A 363 -6.06 4.01 8.93
CA THR A 363 -5.56 4.35 10.27
C THR A 363 -5.48 3.17 11.23
N ARG A 364 -6.24 2.08 11.03
CA ARG A 364 -6.39 0.98 12.00
C ARG A 364 -5.49 -0.21 11.69
N ALA A 365 -5.18 -1.00 12.71
CA ALA A 365 -4.54 -2.31 12.55
C ALA A 365 -5.37 -3.25 11.66
N GLY A 366 -4.71 -4.22 11.01
CA GLY A 366 -5.34 -5.11 10.03
C GLY A 366 -4.46 -6.30 9.70
N PRO A 367 -4.95 -7.29 8.92
CA PRO A 367 -4.39 -8.65 8.90
C PRO A 367 -2.96 -8.78 8.34
N HIS A 368 -2.44 -7.74 7.69
CA HIS A 368 -1.09 -7.72 7.10
C HIS A 368 -0.16 -6.71 7.80
N ASP A 369 -0.55 -6.18 8.97
CA ASP A 369 0.28 -5.24 9.75
C ASP A 369 1.58 -5.90 10.24
N ASN A 370 1.55 -7.21 10.49
CA ASN A 370 2.69 -8.06 10.85
C ASN A 370 3.89 -7.96 9.88
N ILE A 371 3.69 -7.60 8.61
CA ILE A 371 4.77 -7.43 7.61
C ILE A 371 5.60 -6.15 7.89
N MET A 372 4.97 -5.13 8.47
CA MET A 372 5.56 -3.83 8.82
C MET A 372 6.31 -3.89 10.17
N THR A 373 7.17 -2.92 10.46
CA THR A 373 7.95 -2.81 11.70
C THR A 373 7.05 -2.60 12.92
N SER A 374 7.58 -2.85 14.12
CA SER A 374 6.86 -2.56 15.38
C SER A 374 6.53 -1.07 15.52
N GLY A 375 7.40 -0.16 15.05
CA GLY A 375 7.11 1.28 15.00
C GLY A 375 5.92 1.62 14.10
N PHE A 376 5.85 1.02 12.91
CA PHE A 376 4.71 1.20 12.00
C PHE A 376 3.42 0.64 12.59
N GLN A 377 3.45 -0.59 13.12
CA GLN A 377 2.29 -1.23 13.75
C GLN A 377 1.79 -0.45 14.98
N ALA A 378 2.71 0.09 15.80
CA ALA A 378 2.37 0.93 16.96
C ALA A 378 1.82 2.32 16.57
N SER A 379 1.87 2.69 15.28
CA SER A 379 1.31 3.93 14.73
C SER A 379 -0.08 3.74 14.08
N LEU A 380 -0.64 2.54 14.12
CA LEU A 380 -1.99 2.19 13.67
C LEU A 380 -2.94 2.08 14.87
N GLU A 381 -4.20 2.44 14.73
CA GLU A 381 -5.22 2.35 15.79
C GLU A 381 -5.63 0.88 16.02
N GLY A 382 -5.43 0.39 17.24
CA GLY A 382 -5.67 -1.02 17.61
C GLY A 382 -4.44 -1.89 17.36
N GLY A 383 -4.59 -3.21 17.48
CA GLY A 383 -3.47 -4.15 17.31
C GLY A 383 -2.30 -3.84 18.25
N LEU A 384 -1.09 -3.76 17.71
CA LEU A 384 0.11 -3.51 18.51
C LEU A 384 0.04 -2.21 19.32
N ALA A 385 -0.53 -1.15 18.75
CA ALA A 385 -0.67 0.14 19.42
C ALA A 385 -1.68 0.15 20.57
N SER A 386 -2.47 -0.92 20.75
CA SER A 386 -3.25 -1.12 21.99
C SER A 386 -2.48 -1.88 23.08
N ILE A 387 -1.42 -2.61 22.69
CA ILE A 387 -0.66 -3.51 23.57
C ILE A 387 0.59 -2.84 24.14
N THR A 388 1.34 -2.11 23.30
CA THR A 388 2.60 -1.43 23.65
C THR A 388 2.41 -0.04 24.25
N LYS A 389 1.16 0.45 24.22
CA LYS A 389 0.76 1.76 24.70
C LYS A 389 1.07 1.85 26.21
N GLY A 390 2.03 2.67 26.64
CA GLY A 390 2.26 2.92 28.08
C GLY A 390 3.10 1.89 28.82
N GLN A 391 3.83 1.05 28.09
CA GLN A 391 5.00 0.38 28.66
C GLN A 391 6.06 1.40 29.08
N PRO A 392 6.96 1.05 30.03
CA PRO A 392 8.08 1.94 30.36
C PRO A 392 8.98 2.08 29.13
N LEU A 393 9.52 3.27 28.88
CA LEU A 393 10.35 3.51 27.70
C LEU A 393 11.76 2.95 27.85
N GLU A 394 12.36 3.07 29.04
CA GLU A 394 13.76 2.76 29.29
C GLU A 394 13.93 1.32 29.78
N ILE A 395 14.74 0.53 29.06
CA ILE A 395 15.10 -0.84 29.47
C ILE A 395 16.07 -0.77 30.64
N ALA A 396 15.76 -1.52 31.68
CA ALA A 396 16.48 -1.55 32.95
C ALA A 396 16.79 -2.97 33.42
N HIS A 397 17.62 -3.09 34.45
CA HIS A 397 17.75 -4.33 35.20
C HIS A 397 16.39 -4.84 35.71
N GLY A 398 16.07 -6.11 35.51
CA GLY A 398 14.78 -6.71 35.88
C GLY A 398 13.64 -6.47 34.89
N SER A 399 13.93 -5.91 33.71
CA SER A 399 12.92 -5.64 32.67
C SER A 399 12.49 -6.92 31.95
N GLN A 400 11.19 -7.19 31.94
CA GLN A 400 10.55 -8.20 31.10
C GLN A 400 10.29 -7.61 29.71
N ILE A 401 10.85 -8.21 28.67
CA ILE A 401 10.81 -7.72 27.29
C ILE A 401 10.41 -8.83 26.31
N THR A 402 9.80 -8.47 25.18
CA THR A 402 9.74 -9.34 24.00
C THR A 402 10.68 -8.82 22.92
N LEU A 403 11.58 -9.67 22.44
CA LEU A 403 12.56 -9.33 21.40
C LEU A 403 12.06 -9.76 20.04
N ARG A 404 11.93 -8.82 19.11
CA ARG A 404 11.49 -9.05 17.74
C ARG A 404 12.61 -8.80 16.76
N HIS A 405 12.69 -9.65 15.73
CA HIS A 405 13.59 -9.43 14.60
C HIS A 405 13.07 -8.29 13.70
N THR A 406 13.95 -7.32 13.39
CA THR A 406 13.53 -6.04 12.78
C THR A 406 13.33 -6.12 11.27
N HIS A 407 14.18 -6.87 10.57
CA HIS A 407 14.18 -6.97 9.11
C HIS A 407 13.55 -8.28 8.62
N GLY A 408 13.26 -8.41 7.33
CA GLY A 408 12.67 -9.62 6.76
C GLY A 408 11.29 -9.99 7.35
N ARG A 409 11.14 -11.24 7.81
CA ARG A 409 9.90 -11.85 8.33
C ARG A 409 9.75 -11.55 9.82
N ALA A 410 8.56 -11.13 10.24
CA ALA A 410 8.26 -10.91 11.65
C ALA A 410 8.31 -12.22 12.45
N CYS A 411 9.18 -12.24 13.46
CA CYS A 411 9.26 -13.29 14.44
C CYS A 411 9.87 -12.75 15.75
N TRP A 412 9.51 -13.39 16.86
CA TRP A 412 10.00 -13.08 18.19
C TRP A 412 10.97 -14.16 18.68
N LEU A 413 12.00 -13.75 19.42
CA LEU A 413 12.90 -14.66 20.11
C LEU A 413 12.09 -15.48 21.11
N HIS A 414 12.10 -16.78 20.94
CA HIS A 414 11.18 -17.71 21.60
C HIS A 414 11.95 -18.89 22.18
N SER A 415 11.46 -19.44 23.28
CA SER A 415 12.00 -20.69 23.83
C SER A 415 10.91 -21.49 24.53
N HIS A 416 10.89 -22.80 24.35
CA HIS A 416 9.88 -23.69 24.92
C HIS A 416 10.57 -24.91 25.56
N PRO A 417 9.90 -25.69 26.44
CA PRO A 417 10.58 -26.71 27.26
C PRO A 417 11.28 -27.87 26.51
N HIS A 418 11.05 -28.02 25.21
CA HIS A 418 11.73 -29.02 24.37
C HIS A 418 13.21 -28.69 24.15
N VAL A 419 14.00 -29.74 23.97
CA VAL A 419 15.46 -29.68 23.83
C VAL A 419 15.89 -30.07 22.42
N TYR A 420 17.08 -29.63 21.99
CA TYR A 420 17.66 -30.09 20.72
C TYR A 420 17.89 -31.62 20.74
N PRO A 421 17.69 -32.33 19.63
CA PRO A 421 17.95 -33.77 19.58
C PRO A 421 19.45 -34.04 19.73
N LEU A 422 19.86 -35.10 20.46
CA LEU A 422 21.29 -35.40 20.71
C LEU A 422 22.14 -35.45 19.43
N ARG A 423 21.51 -35.84 18.30
CA ARG A 423 22.09 -35.74 16.96
C ARG A 423 21.07 -35.14 16.01
N TYR A 424 21.51 -34.25 15.13
CA TYR A 424 20.69 -33.75 14.03
C TYR A 424 20.55 -34.83 12.93
N PRO A 425 19.66 -34.66 11.93
CA PRO A 425 19.45 -35.65 10.86
C PRO A 425 20.71 -36.00 10.04
N ASP A 426 21.69 -35.12 9.98
CA ASP A 426 22.99 -35.32 9.31
C ASP A 426 24.05 -36.01 10.19
N LYS A 427 23.66 -36.49 11.38
CA LYS A 427 24.47 -37.19 12.39
C LYS A 427 25.48 -36.33 13.15
N ARG A 428 25.55 -35.02 12.94
CA ARG A 428 26.28 -34.11 13.86
C ARG A 428 25.64 -34.15 15.25
N GLY A 429 26.46 -34.00 16.30
CA GLY A 429 25.97 -33.87 17.67
C GLY A 429 25.43 -32.46 17.95
N SER A 430 24.44 -32.35 18.82
CA SER A 430 23.99 -31.08 19.41
C SER A 430 24.37 -31.00 20.90
N SER A 431 24.09 -29.85 21.52
CA SER A 431 24.25 -29.66 22.96
C SER A 431 23.20 -30.37 23.83
N HIS A 432 22.10 -30.84 23.23
CA HIS A 432 20.90 -31.30 23.93
C HIS A 432 20.28 -30.28 24.91
N GLN A 433 20.59 -28.98 24.77
CA GLN A 433 20.02 -27.92 25.61
C GLN A 433 18.62 -27.49 25.13
N GLN A 434 17.94 -26.63 25.89
CA GLN A 434 16.60 -26.14 25.55
C GLN A 434 16.65 -25.31 24.25
N GLN A 435 15.69 -25.55 23.36
CA GLN A 435 15.64 -24.91 22.04
C GLN A 435 15.40 -23.41 22.15
N VAL A 436 16.07 -22.62 21.30
CA VAL A 436 15.78 -21.21 21.06
C VAL A 436 15.51 -20.99 19.58
N THR A 437 14.42 -20.30 19.29
CA THR A 437 13.86 -20.19 17.93
C THR A 437 13.33 -18.79 17.67
N CYS A 438 12.92 -18.53 16.44
CA CYS A 438 12.11 -17.37 16.09
C CYS A 438 10.67 -17.80 15.77
N TYR A 439 9.74 -17.49 16.66
CA TYR A 439 8.32 -17.84 16.50
C TYR A 439 7.55 -16.70 15.82
N SER A 440 6.66 -17.02 14.88
CA SER A 440 5.95 -16.03 14.05
C SER A 440 4.67 -15.45 14.67
N PHE A 441 4.37 -15.77 15.93
CA PHE A 441 3.18 -15.29 16.64
C PHE A 441 3.54 -14.84 18.06
N LYS A 442 2.65 -14.07 18.68
CA LYS A 442 2.77 -13.66 20.08
C LYS A 442 2.42 -14.81 21.02
N ASP A 443 3.30 -15.08 21.98
CA ASP A 443 3.18 -16.16 22.95
C ASP A 443 3.81 -15.72 24.29
N VAL A 444 3.39 -16.34 25.40
CA VAL A 444 3.98 -16.09 26.73
C VAL A 444 5.44 -16.54 26.78
N ASN A 445 5.81 -17.52 25.95
CA ASN A 445 7.18 -18.00 25.74
C ASN A 445 8.07 -17.08 24.86
N ASN A 446 7.59 -15.88 24.50
CA ASN A 446 8.39 -14.84 23.85
C ASN A 446 9.00 -13.83 24.84
N TRP A 447 8.68 -13.95 26.14
CA TRP A 447 9.14 -13.02 27.18
C TRP A 447 10.51 -13.41 27.72
N TRP A 448 11.39 -12.42 27.84
CA TRP A 448 12.75 -12.51 28.37
C TRP A 448 12.94 -11.47 29.47
N ILE A 449 13.79 -11.75 30.46
CA ILE A 449 14.15 -10.85 31.54
C ILE A 449 15.59 -10.39 31.33
N VAL A 450 15.80 -9.07 31.27
CA VAL A 450 17.14 -8.48 31.19
C VAL A 450 17.74 -8.41 32.59
N LYS A 451 18.85 -9.12 32.81
CA LYS A 451 19.54 -9.21 34.09
C LYS A 451 21.01 -8.74 33.95
N ARG A 452 21.58 -8.11 34.99
CA ARG A 452 23.02 -7.84 35.07
C ARG A 452 23.72 -9.03 35.73
N PRO A 453 24.93 -9.40 35.29
CA PRO A 453 25.62 -10.60 35.82
C PRO A 453 25.88 -10.52 37.33
N ASP A 454 26.24 -9.34 37.84
CA ASP A 454 26.65 -9.14 39.24
C ASP A 454 25.48 -8.98 40.22
N VAL A 455 24.23 -8.86 39.74
CA VAL A 455 23.05 -8.64 40.59
C VAL A 455 22.28 -9.96 40.70
N PRO A 456 22.05 -10.52 41.90
CA PRO A 456 21.38 -11.82 42.04
C PRO A 456 19.85 -11.75 41.84
N ASP A 457 19.24 -10.60 42.16
CA ASP A 457 17.80 -10.38 42.04
C ASP A 457 17.34 -10.21 40.58
N LEU A 458 16.04 -10.35 40.33
CA LEU A 458 15.36 -10.11 39.06
C LEU A 458 14.34 -8.96 39.13
N VAL A 459 14.15 -8.38 40.31
CA VAL A 459 13.27 -7.21 40.52
C VAL A 459 13.98 -5.92 40.06
N VAL A 460 13.20 -4.97 39.54
CA VAL A 460 13.70 -3.64 39.17
C VAL A 460 14.00 -2.83 40.42
N SER A 461 15.21 -2.29 40.53
CA SER A 461 15.63 -1.44 41.65
C SER A 461 14.99 -0.04 41.59
N ASP A 462 14.90 0.60 42.76
CA ASP A 462 14.67 2.05 42.88
C ASP A 462 15.92 2.67 43.53
N PRO A 463 16.70 3.52 42.83
CA PRO A 463 16.49 4.03 41.47
C PRO A 463 16.66 2.97 40.36
N ILE A 464 16.04 3.24 39.21
CA ILE A 464 16.04 2.38 38.03
C ILE A 464 17.45 2.29 37.41
N ASP A 465 18.04 1.10 37.42
CA ASP A 465 19.31 0.80 36.76
C ASP A 465 19.12 0.56 35.25
N LYS A 466 19.31 1.61 34.45
CA LYS A 466 19.09 1.63 33.00
C LYS A 466 20.22 0.93 32.25
N ILE A 467 19.88 0.09 31.28
CA ILE A 467 20.85 -0.57 30.38
C ILE A 467 21.27 0.39 29.26
N LYS A 468 22.58 0.47 29.01
CA LYS A 468 23.19 1.36 28.02
C LYS A 468 23.95 0.61 26.93
N HIS A 469 24.27 1.30 25.84
CA HIS A 469 25.21 0.83 24.83
C HIS A 469 26.54 0.41 25.47
N GLY A 470 26.98 -0.82 25.19
CA GLY A 470 28.22 -1.41 25.70
C GLY A 470 28.04 -2.25 26.98
N ASP A 471 26.89 -2.17 27.65
CA ASP A 471 26.61 -2.98 28.85
C ASP A 471 26.54 -4.48 28.53
N VAL A 472 26.99 -5.30 29.47
CA VAL A 472 26.87 -6.77 29.41
C VAL A 472 25.68 -7.21 30.27
N VAL A 473 24.79 -8.01 29.68
CA VAL A 473 23.56 -8.52 30.29
C VAL A 473 23.41 -10.03 30.07
N GLN A 474 22.60 -10.66 30.91
CA GLN A 474 22.04 -11.98 30.70
C GLN A 474 20.58 -11.82 30.26
N LEU A 475 20.14 -12.60 29.26
CA LEU A 475 18.73 -12.67 28.84
C LEU A 475 18.13 -13.96 29.37
N ILE A 476 17.25 -13.88 30.37
CA ILE A 476 16.66 -15.05 31.02
C ILE A 476 15.26 -15.29 30.47
N HIS A 477 14.98 -16.48 29.93
CA HIS A 477 13.66 -16.81 29.41
C HIS A 477 12.61 -16.78 30.53
N GLY A 478 11.52 -16.03 30.35
CA GLY A 478 10.56 -15.71 31.41
C GLY A 478 9.88 -16.94 32.00
N MET A 479 9.43 -17.87 31.16
CA MET A 479 8.67 -19.06 31.61
C MET A 479 9.53 -20.21 32.11
N SER A 480 10.76 -20.42 31.60
CA SER A 480 11.64 -21.50 32.08
C SER A 480 12.74 -21.04 33.03
N SER A 481 12.90 -19.73 33.24
CA SER A 481 13.98 -19.09 34.01
C SER A 481 15.39 -19.55 33.64
N ARG A 482 15.60 -20.00 32.38
CA ARG A 482 16.91 -20.42 31.86
C ARG A 482 17.57 -19.28 31.06
N PRO A 483 18.89 -19.08 31.17
CA PRO A 483 19.58 -18.00 30.47
C PRO A 483 19.88 -18.36 29.01
N LEU A 484 19.81 -17.36 28.13
CA LEU A 484 20.19 -17.44 26.73
C LEU A 484 21.70 -17.64 26.61
N ASN A 485 22.11 -18.68 25.92
CA ASN A 485 23.48 -19.17 25.86
C ASN A 485 23.87 -19.47 24.41
N SER A 486 25.14 -19.27 24.07
CA SER A 486 25.73 -19.77 22.82
C SER A 486 27.10 -20.35 23.10
N HIS A 487 27.51 -21.34 22.31
CA HIS A 487 28.65 -22.20 22.62
C HIS A 487 29.16 -22.84 21.33
N ASP A 488 30.33 -23.49 21.37
CA ASP A 488 30.99 -23.99 20.16
C ASP A 488 30.43 -25.34 19.66
N VAL A 489 29.14 -25.33 19.33
CA VAL A 489 28.40 -26.40 18.63
C VAL A 489 27.80 -25.80 17.37
N ALA A 490 27.89 -26.52 16.25
CA ALA A 490 27.38 -26.08 14.96
C ALA A 490 25.84 -26.12 14.92
N ALA A 491 25.19 -25.01 14.53
CA ALA A 491 23.74 -24.88 14.49
C ALA A 491 23.03 -25.95 13.61
N PRO A 492 21.76 -26.31 13.90
CA PRO A 492 21.07 -27.44 13.27
C PRO A 492 20.97 -27.34 11.74
N MET A 493 20.57 -26.18 11.20
CA MET A 493 20.35 -25.94 9.77
C MET A 493 21.47 -25.11 9.12
N SER A 494 22.31 -24.44 9.93
CA SER A 494 23.40 -23.58 9.48
C SER A 494 24.75 -23.98 10.12
N PRO A 495 25.41 -25.06 9.66
CA PRO A 495 26.58 -25.64 10.36
C PRO A 495 27.79 -24.71 10.51
N GLN A 496 27.88 -23.66 9.68
CA GLN A 496 28.90 -22.61 9.75
C GLN A 496 28.68 -21.58 10.89
N ASN A 497 27.53 -21.61 11.55
CA ASN A 497 27.13 -20.73 12.65
C ASN A 497 27.06 -21.52 13.97
N GLN A 498 27.19 -20.85 15.12
CA GLN A 498 27.05 -21.50 16.43
C GLN A 498 25.57 -21.64 16.83
N GLU A 499 25.25 -22.74 17.51
CA GLU A 499 23.95 -22.99 18.14
C GLU A 499 23.66 -21.93 19.24
N VAL A 500 22.40 -21.53 19.32
CA VAL A 500 21.87 -20.69 20.40
C VAL A 500 20.83 -21.51 21.16
N SER A 501 20.93 -21.53 22.47
CA SER A 501 20.16 -22.39 23.35
C SER A 501 19.79 -21.68 24.65
N CYS A 502 18.83 -22.24 25.39
CA CYS A 502 18.62 -21.90 26.79
C CYS A 502 19.41 -22.90 27.62
N TYR A 503 20.39 -22.43 28.40
CA TYR A 503 21.35 -23.29 29.10
C TYR A 503 20.64 -24.20 30.11
N ILE A 504 20.99 -25.50 30.08
CA ILE A 504 20.58 -26.49 31.07
C ILE A 504 21.84 -27.00 31.75
N ASP A 505 21.93 -26.81 33.07
CA ASP A 505 22.96 -27.45 33.87
C ASP A 505 22.66 -28.95 34.00
N TYR A 506 23.40 -29.76 33.24
CA TYR A 506 23.36 -31.22 33.32
C TYR A 506 24.36 -31.79 34.36
N ASN A 507 25.00 -30.94 35.17
CA ASN A 507 26.12 -31.28 36.04
C ASN A 507 27.30 -31.93 35.26
N ILE A 508 27.54 -31.40 34.05
CA ILE A 508 28.62 -31.78 33.13
C ILE A 508 29.52 -30.56 32.95
N SER A 509 30.81 -30.77 32.67
CA SER A 509 31.89 -29.77 32.66
C SER A 509 31.82 -28.68 31.57
N PHE A 510 30.64 -28.33 31.07
CA PHE A 510 30.43 -27.26 30.10
C PHE A 510 29.83 -26.03 30.80
N PRO A 511 30.64 -25.00 31.15
CA PRO A 511 30.13 -23.83 31.85
C PRO A 511 29.15 -23.04 30.98
N ALA A 512 28.21 -22.35 31.61
CA ALA A 512 27.31 -21.42 30.93
C ALA A 512 28.11 -20.28 30.26
N GLN A 513 27.76 -19.95 29.03
CA GLN A 513 28.26 -18.81 28.27
C GLN A 513 27.04 -17.96 27.88
N ASP A 514 26.55 -17.21 28.86
CA ASP A 514 25.24 -16.53 28.81
C ASP A 514 25.33 -15.00 28.85
N LEU A 515 26.54 -14.46 28.69
CA LEU A 515 26.83 -13.04 28.71
C LEU A 515 26.73 -12.44 27.30
N TRP A 516 25.88 -11.42 27.16
CA TRP A 516 25.64 -10.71 25.90
C TRP A 516 25.90 -9.22 26.08
N ARG A 517 26.77 -8.64 25.26
CA ARG A 517 26.97 -7.20 25.18
C ARG A 517 25.87 -6.58 24.31
N VAL A 518 25.23 -5.52 24.80
CA VAL A 518 24.17 -4.79 24.09
C VAL A 518 24.79 -3.65 23.28
N GLU A 519 24.60 -3.66 21.96
CA GLU A 519 25.03 -2.58 21.06
C GLU A 519 23.79 -1.86 20.51
N VAL A 520 23.48 -0.66 21.05
CA VAL A 520 22.46 0.24 20.48
C VAL A 520 23.01 0.85 19.18
N LEU A 521 22.32 0.65 18.07
CA LEU A 521 22.77 1.00 16.72
C LEU A 521 22.36 2.43 16.32
N ASN A 522 21.16 2.87 16.69
CA ASN A 522 20.63 4.20 16.39
C ASN A 522 20.85 5.22 17.51
N ARG A 523 22.02 5.16 18.16
CA ARG A 523 22.42 6.07 19.25
C ARG A 523 22.44 7.55 18.85
N GLU A 524 22.63 7.84 17.57
CA GLU A 524 22.68 9.22 17.04
C GLU A 524 21.31 9.90 17.05
N THR A 525 20.22 9.12 17.05
CA THR A 525 18.84 9.64 17.09
C THR A 525 18.18 9.44 18.46
N GLU A 526 18.42 8.31 19.13
CA GLU A 526 17.73 7.93 20.38
C GLU A 526 18.63 7.98 21.64
N GLY A 527 19.92 8.29 21.49
CA GLY A 527 20.91 8.29 22.56
C GLY A 527 21.45 6.90 22.96
N ASP A 528 22.31 6.87 23.98
CA ASP A 528 22.99 5.64 24.42
C ASP A 528 22.15 4.72 25.33
N ILE A 529 20.96 5.14 25.74
CA ILE A 529 20.04 4.36 26.57
C ILE A 529 19.23 3.42 25.67
N TRP A 530 19.06 2.17 26.10
CA TRP A 530 18.21 1.23 25.39
C TRP A 530 16.73 1.53 25.65
N HIS A 531 16.00 1.93 24.61
CA HIS A 531 14.57 2.23 24.64
C HIS A 531 13.71 1.16 23.93
N THR A 532 12.46 0.99 24.38
CA THR A 532 11.46 0.15 23.71
C THR A 532 11.00 0.76 22.38
N ILE A 533 10.69 -0.07 21.37
CA ILE A 533 10.19 0.28 20.02
C ILE A 533 11.17 1.10 19.17
N HIS A 534 11.85 2.06 19.79
CA HIS A 534 12.71 3.05 19.15
C HIS A 534 14.14 2.54 18.95
N SER A 535 14.75 1.90 19.94
CA SER A 535 16.14 1.44 19.81
C SER A 535 16.25 0.18 18.99
N HIS A 536 17.09 0.23 17.96
CA HIS A 536 17.59 -0.94 17.25
C HIS A 536 18.84 -1.45 17.97
N VAL A 537 18.80 -2.68 18.47
CA VAL A 537 19.88 -3.28 19.26
C VAL A 537 20.44 -4.54 18.63
N ARG A 538 21.71 -4.81 18.90
CA ARG A 538 22.38 -6.06 18.60
C ARG A 538 22.91 -6.68 19.89
N PHE A 539 22.79 -8.00 20.02
CA PHE A 539 23.39 -8.76 21.11
C PHE A 539 24.65 -9.44 20.59
N VAL A 540 25.81 -9.11 21.16
CA VAL A 540 27.09 -9.75 20.83
C VAL A 540 27.50 -10.65 21.99
N HIS A 541 27.64 -11.94 21.71
CA HIS A 541 28.05 -12.94 22.69
C HIS A 541 29.45 -12.61 23.22
N ALA A 542 29.61 -12.46 24.53
CA ALA A 542 30.84 -11.96 25.13
C ALA A 542 32.03 -12.91 24.92
N THR A 543 31.79 -14.23 24.97
CA THR A 543 32.85 -15.24 24.87
C THR A 543 33.36 -15.46 23.44
N SER A 544 32.45 -15.54 22.46
CA SER A 544 32.82 -15.82 21.05
C SER A 544 32.87 -14.60 20.15
N GLY A 545 32.42 -13.42 20.61
CA GLY A 545 32.38 -12.17 19.84
C GLY A 545 31.35 -12.16 18.69
N GLN A 546 30.48 -13.18 18.61
CA GLN A 546 29.53 -13.37 17.52
C GLN A 546 28.17 -12.71 17.84
N ALA A 547 27.49 -12.20 16.82
CA ALA A 547 26.20 -11.51 16.97
C ALA A 547 25.02 -12.49 16.88
N LEU A 548 24.00 -12.29 17.73
CA LEU A 548 22.73 -13.03 17.69
C LEU A 548 21.98 -12.72 16.39
N LYS A 549 21.69 -13.76 15.59
CA LYS A 549 21.18 -13.66 14.22
C LYS A 549 19.94 -14.52 13.99
N PHE A 550 19.00 -13.98 13.24
CA PHE A 550 17.95 -14.74 12.57
C PHE A 550 18.50 -15.40 11.29
N SER A 551 18.49 -16.73 11.16
CA SER A 551 19.14 -17.39 10.02
C SER A 551 18.29 -17.47 8.74
N GLY A 552 16.99 -17.14 8.84
CA GLY A 552 16.02 -17.28 7.75
C GLY A 552 15.55 -18.73 7.47
N LYS A 553 16.23 -19.74 8.03
CA LYS A 553 15.86 -21.15 7.83
C LYS A 553 14.83 -21.62 8.84
N GLN A 554 14.04 -22.63 8.45
CA GLN A 554 13.13 -23.34 9.35
C GLN A 554 13.78 -24.60 9.92
N LEU A 555 13.53 -24.86 11.20
CA LEU A 555 13.85 -26.11 11.85
C LEU A 555 12.91 -27.22 11.35
N PRO A 556 13.30 -28.51 11.44
CA PRO A 556 12.41 -29.63 11.15
C PRO A 556 11.27 -29.77 12.17
N GLU A 557 10.48 -30.84 12.02
CA GLU A 557 9.32 -31.16 12.88
C GLU A 557 9.65 -31.16 14.40
N TRP A 558 10.85 -31.62 14.79
CA TRP A 558 11.29 -31.61 16.20
C TRP A 558 11.46 -30.19 16.80
N GLY A 559 11.54 -29.17 15.96
CA GLY A 559 11.53 -27.75 16.32
C GLY A 559 10.25 -27.04 15.86
N PHE A 560 9.15 -27.79 15.68
CA PHE A 560 7.81 -27.31 15.35
C PHE A 560 7.72 -26.44 14.09
N ASN A 561 8.64 -26.62 13.13
CA ASN A 561 8.80 -25.78 11.94
C ASN A 561 8.98 -24.27 12.25
N GLN A 562 9.48 -23.95 13.45
CA GLN A 562 9.87 -22.59 13.84
C GLN A 562 11.19 -22.21 13.17
N HIS A 563 11.56 -20.92 13.16
CA HIS A 563 12.79 -20.49 12.48
C HIS A 563 14.02 -20.62 13.39
N GLU A 564 15.16 -20.91 12.79
CA GLU A 564 16.45 -21.08 13.47
C GLU A 564 17.05 -19.73 13.89
N ILE A 565 17.51 -19.67 15.14
CA ILE A 565 18.36 -18.60 15.69
C ILE A 565 19.76 -19.13 15.89
N VAL A 566 20.76 -18.34 15.51
CA VAL A 566 22.19 -18.70 15.55
C VAL A 566 23.03 -17.51 16.01
N THR A 567 24.34 -17.71 16.21
CA THR A 567 25.28 -16.57 16.19
C THR A 567 26.15 -16.56 14.92
N ASP A 568 26.54 -15.36 14.51
CA ASP A 568 27.34 -15.13 13.29
C ASP A 568 28.60 -14.30 13.59
N ARG A 569 29.69 -14.63 12.91
CA ARG A 569 30.96 -13.87 12.94
C ARG A 569 30.83 -12.54 12.21
N VAL A 570 29.91 -12.45 11.25
CA VAL A 570 29.58 -11.18 10.59
C VAL A 570 28.65 -10.38 11.52
N VAL A 571 29.25 -9.52 12.35
CA VAL A 571 28.49 -8.74 13.34
C VAL A 571 27.58 -7.69 12.68
N ASN A 572 28.06 -7.00 11.64
CA ASN A 572 27.31 -5.94 10.97
C ASN A 572 26.47 -6.47 9.81
N GLN A 573 25.21 -6.83 10.09
CA GLN A 573 24.20 -7.22 9.08
C GLN A 573 22.77 -7.01 9.61
N ASP A 574 21.80 -6.85 8.71
CA ASP A 574 20.41 -6.55 9.04
C ASP A 574 19.72 -7.66 9.87
N ASP A 575 20.12 -8.93 9.64
CA ASP A 575 19.63 -10.13 10.34
C ASP A 575 20.04 -10.22 11.82
N THR A 576 20.90 -9.31 12.29
CA THR A 576 21.34 -9.21 13.70
C THR A 576 20.62 -8.12 14.48
N ILE A 577 19.65 -7.44 13.85
CA ILE A 577 19.01 -6.25 14.41
C ILE A 577 17.68 -6.62 15.08
N TRP A 578 17.66 -6.44 16.40
CA TRP A 578 16.53 -6.74 17.27
C TRP A 578 15.91 -5.45 17.80
N ASN A 579 14.62 -5.51 18.12
CA ASN A 579 13.85 -4.43 18.71
C ASN A 579 13.04 -4.97 19.89
N VAL A 580 12.90 -4.21 20.96
CA VAL A 580 11.99 -4.54 22.08
C VAL A 580 10.60 -4.06 21.72
N GLU A 581 9.70 -5.00 21.49
CA GLU A 581 8.33 -4.67 21.12
C GLU A 581 7.48 -4.38 22.36
N GLU A 582 7.38 -5.34 23.27
CA GLU A 582 6.62 -5.22 24.53
C GLU A 582 7.57 -5.17 25.73
N HIS A 583 7.23 -4.38 26.75
CA HIS A 583 8.07 -4.21 27.94
C HIS A 583 7.26 -4.01 29.23
N ARG A 584 7.73 -4.61 30.34
CA ARG A 584 7.17 -4.49 31.69
C ARG A 584 8.29 -4.54 32.74
N TYR A 585 8.16 -3.78 33.83
CA TYR A 585 9.08 -3.91 34.97
C TYR A 585 8.67 -5.05 35.91
N THR A 586 9.62 -5.92 36.27
CA THR A 586 9.40 -6.98 37.27
C THR A 586 9.24 -6.36 38.66
N LYS A 587 8.06 -6.52 39.27
CA LYS A 587 7.72 -6.02 40.61
C LYS A 587 7.76 -7.08 41.72
N LYS A 588 7.96 -8.34 41.37
CA LYS A 588 7.86 -9.50 42.28
C LYS A 588 9.08 -10.41 42.15
N ALA A 589 9.66 -10.82 43.27
CA ALA A 589 10.82 -11.70 43.29
C ALA A 589 10.47 -13.19 43.06
N ASP A 590 9.38 -13.69 43.67
CA ASP A 590 9.04 -15.12 43.60
C ASP A 590 8.75 -15.61 42.18
N GLN A 591 9.39 -16.71 41.79
CA GLN A 591 9.28 -17.30 40.47
C GLN A 591 7.85 -17.78 40.17
N LYS A 592 7.19 -18.46 41.11
CA LYS A 592 5.84 -19.00 40.88
C LYS A 592 4.79 -17.91 40.74
N GLU A 593 4.97 -16.78 41.43
CA GLU A 593 4.15 -15.60 41.19
C GLU A 593 4.48 -14.90 39.87
N ARG A 594 5.75 -14.80 39.45
CA ARG A 594 6.11 -14.26 38.13
C ARG A 594 5.51 -15.07 36.98
N GLU A 595 5.58 -16.40 37.04
CA GLU A 595 4.97 -17.31 36.05
C GLU A 595 3.44 -17.12 35.96
N ARG A 596 2.76 -16.92 37.11
CA ARG A 596 1.32 -16.62 37.15
C ARG A 596 0.98 -15.23 36.62
N ASP A 597 1.78 -14.21 36.96
CA ASP A 597 1.59 -12.83 36.51
C ASP A 597 1.76 -12.75 34.98
N MET A 598 2.81 -13.36 34.43
CA MET A 598 3.02 -13.51 32.98
C MET A 598 1.85 -14.25 32.30
N GLY A 599 1.31 -15.30 32.94
CA GLY A 599 0.18 -16.07 32.43
C GLY A 599 -1.20 -15.39 32.56
N MET A 600 -1.34 -14.32 33.35
CA MET A 600 -2.62 -13.63 33.61
C MET A 600 -2.67 -12.16 33.16
N ALA A 601 -1.55 -11.57 32.76
CA ALA A 601 -1.46 -10.14 32.49
C ALA A 601 -2.15 -9.71 31.18
N GLU A 602 -3.43 -9.32 31.31
CA GLU A 602 -4.15 -8.53 30.31
C GLU A 602 -3.39 -7.23 29.96
N PHE A 603 -3.51 -6.80 28.70
CA PHE A 603 -2.76 -5.70 28.14
C PHE A 603 -3.44 -4.34 28.44
N VAL A 604 -2.73 -3.42 29.11
CA VAL A 604 -3.29 -2.15 29.62
C VAL A 604 -2.55 -0.92 29.02
N PRO A 605 -3.26 0.10 28.46
CA PRO A 605 -2.66 1.14 27.60
C PRO A 605 -2.31 2.51 28.26
N LEU A 606 -1.37 3.31 27.69
CA LEU A 606 -1.24 4.82 27.66
C LEU A 606 0.15 5.32 27.12
N GLN A 607 0.49 5.52 25.83
CA GLN A 607 0.02 6.49 24.81
C GLN A 607 0.56 6.14 23.38
N PRO A 608 0.02 6.67 22.24
CA PRO A 608 0.33 6.16 20.89
C PRO A 608 1.63 6.71 20.27
N THR A 609 2.38 5.87 19.55
CA THR A 609 3.55 6.30 18.75
C THR A 609 3.11 7.04 17.47
N LYS A 610 3.94 7.96 16.97
CA LYS A 610 3.67 8.75 15.76
C LYS A 610 4.87 8.70 14.83
N LEU A 611 4.77 7.92 13.75
CA LEU A 611 5.67 8.02 12.60
C LEU A 611 5.20 9.12 11.64
N THR A 612 6.15 9.76 10.97
CA THR A 612 5.90 10.69 9.86
C THR A 612 5.40 9.95 8.61
N PHE A 613 4.79 10.71 7.68
CA PHE A 613 4.37 10.15 6.39
C PHE A 613 5.55 9.57 5.58
N LEU A 614 6.72 10.21 5.61
CA LEU A 614 7.87 9.78 4.81
C LEU A 614 8.48 8.47 5.32
N GLU A 615 8.54 8.27 6.64
CA GLU A 615 8.98 6.99 7.23
C GLU A 615 8.01 5.86 6.87
N LYS A 616 6.70 6.07 7.07
CA LYS A 616 5.66 5.11 6.68
C LYS A 616 5.70 4.79 5.18
N MET A 617 5.92 5.80 4.35
CA MET A 617 6.00 5.66 2.90
C MET A 617 7.25 4.88 2.49
N TRP A 618 8.42 5.23 3.02
CA TRP A 618 9.67 4.54 2.72
C TRP A 618 9.62 3.06 3.13
N GLU A 619 9.13 2.77 4.34
CA GLU A 619 8.99 1.39 4.82
C GLU A 619 8.02 0.59 3.92
N LEU A 620 6.85 1.14 3.61
CA LEU A 620 5.87 0.51 2.74
C LEU A 620 6.47 0.25 1.35
N GLN A 621 7.17 1.21 0.76
CA GLN A 621 7.80 1.05 -0.56
C GLN A 621 8.89 -0.02 -0.55
N TYR A 622 9.79 0.02 0.43
CA TYR A 622 10.82 -1.00 0.60
C TYR A 622 10.18 -2.38 0.67
N LYS A 623 9.16 -2.57 1.52
CA LYS A 623 8.43 -3.83 1.63
C LYS A 623 7.73 -4.22 0.32
N MET A 624 7.15 -3.28 -0.44
CA MET A 624 6.54 -3.56 -1.75
C MET A 624 7.53 -4.08 -2.80
N PHE A 625 8.81 -3.69 -2.73
CA PHE A 625 9.84 -4.16 -3.67
C PHE A 625 10.63 -5.37 -3.18
N THR A 626 10.87 -5.52 -1.87
CA THR A 626 11.65 -6.64 -1.31
C THR A 626 10.80 -7.84 -0.92
N THR A 627 9.54 -7.62 -0.53
CA THR A 627 8.62 -8.71 -0.22
C THR A 627 8.11 -9.28 -1.53
N ASN A 628 8.88 -10.19 -2.09
CA ASN A 628 8.37 -11.12 -3.09
C ASN A 628 7.16 -11.82 -2.47
N SER A 629 5.96 -11.44 -2.88
CA SER A 629 4.76 -12.28 -2.72
C SER A 629 5.16 -13.67 -3.17
N GLU A 630 5.11 -14.66 -2.28
CA GLU A 630 5.61 -16.01 -2.54
C GLU A 630 5.13 -16.45 -3.92
N ASN A 631 6.08 -16.65 -4.84
CA ASN A 631 5.80 -16.81 -6.26
C ASN A 631 4.84 -17.99 -6.43
N VAL A 632 3.56 -17.72 -6.72
CA VAL A 632 2.54 -18.76 -6.98
C VAL A 632 2.74 -19.31 -8.40
N GLN A 633 3.96 -19.75 -8.69
CA GLN A 633 4.37 -20.31 -9.99
C GLN A 633 3.69 -21.66 -10.26
N ASP A 634 3.15 -22.31 -9.23
CA ASP A 634 2.45 -23.59 -9.31
C ASP A 634 0.90 -23.46 -9.32
N HIS A 635 0.33 -22.30 -9.67
CA HIS A 635 -1.11 -22.22 -9.88
C HIS A 635 -1.54 -22.96 -11.16
N ILE A 636 -2.59 -23.78 -11.09
CA ILE A 636 -3.10 -24.59 -12.23
C ILE A 636 -3.53 -23.74 -13.44
N TYR A 637 -3.84 -22.46 -13.24
CA TYR A 637 -4.19 -21.52 -14.31
C TYR A 637 -3.06 -20.52 -14.65
N SER A 638 -1.83 -20.75 -14.19
CA SER A 638 -0.65 -20.00 -14.65
C SER A 638 -0.39 -20.24 -16.14
N SER A 639 0.18 -19.24 -16.82
CA SER A 639 0.52 -19.30 -18.25
C SER A 639 1.84 -18.59 -18.50
N THR A 640 2.55 -19.02 -19.55
CA THR A 640 3.81 -18.40 -19.97
C THR A 640 3.56 -17.26 -20.97
N ALA A 641 4.47 -16.30 -21.09
CA ALA A 641 4.33 -15.19 -22.03
C ALA A 641 4.19 -15.66 -23.50
N SER A 642 4.77 -16.81 -23.85
CA SER A 642 4.61 -17.47 -25.15
C SER A 642 3.20 -17.99 -25.42
N ASP A 643 2.47 -18.42 -24.38
CA ASP A 643 1.09 -18.93 -24.53
C ASP A 643 0.11 -17.82 -24.95
N TRP A 644 0.40 -16.58 -24.55
CA TRP A 644 -0.48 -15.43 -24.78
C TRP A 644 -0.61 -15.07 -26.27
N LEU A 645 0.45 -15.26 -27.06
CA LEU A 645 0.45 -14.94 -28.49
C LEU A 645 -0.43 -15.89 -29.31
N PHE A 646 -0.51 -17.16 -28.88
CA PHE A 646 -1.23 -18.22 -29.60
C PHE A 646 -2.55 -18.62 -28.92
N LEU A 647 -2.89 -18.02 -27.79
CA LEU A 647 -4.08 -18.33 -26.96
C LEU A 647 -4.19 -19.82 -26.60
N THR A 648 -3.05 -20.50 -26.41
CA THR A 648 -2.96 -21.95 -26.11
C THR A 648 -3.59 -22.32 -24.77
N ARG A 649 -3.62 -21.40 -23.81
CA ARG A 649 -4.13 -21.61 -22.45
C ARG A 649 -5.01 -20.45 -22.00
N GLY A 650 -6.23 -20.76 -21.55
CA GLY A 650 -7.15 -19.80 -20.94
C GLY A 650 -7.11 -19.82 -19.42
N ILE A 651 -7.63 -18.75 -18.80
CA ILE A 651 -7.80 -18.61 -17.34
C ILE A 651 -9.27 -18.80 -16.99
N ALA A 652 -9.56 -19.64 -15.98
CA ALA A 652 -10.92 -19.85 -15.50
C ALA A 652 -11.32 -18.80 -14.46
N TYR A 653 -12.29 -17.94 -14.79
CA TYR A 653 -12.76 -16.87 -13.90
C TYR A 653 -13.79 -17.35 -12.87
N TRP A 654 -14.73 -18.17 -13.29
CA TRP A 654 -15.82 -18.69 -12.45
C TRP A 654 -16.40 -19.98 -13.04
N ILE A 655 -16.80 -20.91 -12.18
CA ILE A 655 -17.50 -22.14 -12.55
C ILE A 655 -18.84 -22.18 -11.80
N SER A 656 -19.94 -22.27 -12.54
CA SER A 656 -21.28 -22.35 -11.95
C SER A 656 -21.50 -23.68 -11.23
N PRO A 657 -21.98 -23.69 -9.96
CA PRO A 657 -22.35 -24.92 -9.27
C PRO A 657 -23.61 -25.62 -9.85
N HIS A 658 -24.40 -24.92 -10.68
CA HIS A 658 -25.70 -25.42 -11.17
C HIS A 658 -25.77 -25.69 -12.69
N SER A 659 -24.70 -25.41 -13.44
CA SER A 659 -24.70 -25.67 -14.89
C SER A 659 -24.44 -27.14 -15.23
N ASN A 660 -25.46 -27.84 -15.74
CA ASN A 660 -25.36 -29.26 -16.12
C ASN A 660 -24.31 -29.57 -17.21
N LYS A 661 -23.81 -28.57 -17.96
CA LYS A 661 -22.75 -28.78 -18.97
C LYS A 661 -21.39 -29.20 -18.38
N ASN A 662 -21.14 -28.95 -17.08
CA ASN A 662 -19.83 -29.19 -16.46
C ASN A 662 -19.78 -30.40 -15.51
N ARG A 663 -20.80 -31.29 -15.48
CA ARG A 663 -20.78 -32.47 -14.57
C ARG A 663 -19.57 -33.40 -14.76
N LYS A 664 -18.91 -33.41 -15.93
CA LYS A 664 -17.65 -34.16 -16.13
C LYS A 664 -16.45 -33.54 -15.38
N ASN A 665 -16.28 -32.22 -15.43
CA ASN A 665 -15.18 -31.54 -14.73
C ASN A 665 -15.44 -31.47 -13.22
N ILE A 666 -16.69 -31.23 -12.81
CA ILE A 666 -17.10 -31.19 -11.39
C ILE A 666 -16.82 -32.53 -10.68
N CYS A 667 -16.77 -33.67 -11.37
CA CYS A 667 -16.35 -34.94 -10.78
C CYS A 667 -14.84 -35.00 -10.49
N SER A 668 -14.01 -34.38 -11.34
CA SER A 668 -12.57 -34.22 -11.07
C SER A 668 -12.36 -33.22 -9.93
N ASP A 669 -12.95 -32.03 -10.04
CA ASP A 669 -12.75 -30.94 -9.07
C ASP A 669 -13.32 -31.24 -7.67
N LYS A 670 -14.42 -32.00 -7.57
CA LYS A 670 -14.94 -32.46 -6.25
C LYS A 670 -14.16 -33.63 -5.69
N MET A 671 -13.49 -34.45 -6.52
CA MET A 671 -12.44 -35.32 -5.99
C MET A 671 -11.28 -34.47 -5.49
N GLU A 672 -10.78 -33.49 -6.24
CA GLU A 672 -9.58 -32.73 -5.86
C GLU A 672 -9.77 -31.78 -4.68
N GLN A 673 -10.90 -31.07 -4.52
CA GLN A 673 -11.17 -30.31 -3.29
C GLN A 673 -11.38 -31.22 -2.08
N SER A 674 -11.96 -32.41 -2.28
CA SER A 674 -12.00 -33.47 -1.27
C SER A 674 -10.60 -33.98 -0.95
N PHE A 675 -9.72 -34.15 -1.94
CA PHE A 675 -8.31 -34.53 -1.76
C PHE A 675 -7.45 -33.42 -1.20
N HIS A 676 -7.80 -32.14 -1.32
CA HIS A 676 -7.06 -31.06 -0.66
C HIS A 676 -7.46 -30.96 0.82
N SER A 677 -8.76 -31.05 1.13
CA SER A 677 -9.26 -31.18 2.50
C SER A 677 -8.80 -32.49 3.17
N ARG A 678 -8.74 -33.59 2.42
CA ARG A 678 -8.16 -34.88 2.83
C ARG A 678 -6.65 -34.94 2.75
N ALA A 679 -5.94 -34.08 2.03
CA ALA A 679 -4.47 -34.00 2.15
C ALA A 679 -4.12 -33.27 3.45
N VAL A 680 -4.91 -32.26 3.83
CA VAL A 680 -4.80 -31.57 5.12
C VAL A 680 -5.22 -32.48 6.28
N THR A 681 -6.26 -33.31 6.16
CA THR A 681 -6.65 -34.25 7.24
C THR A 681 -5.94 -35.61 7.21
N ASN A 682 -5.59 -36.18 6.05
CA ASN A 682 -4.80 -37.42 6.00
C ASN A 682 -3.32 -37.19 6.30
N LYS A 683 -2.74 -35.98 6.14
CA LYS A 683 -1.44 -35.70 6.77
C LYS A 683 -1.50 -35.75 8.30
N LEU A 684 -2.68 -35.59 8.91
CA LEU A 684 -2.88 -35.83 10.34
C LEU A 684 -3.22 -37.30 10.69
N SER A 685 -3.81 -38.08 9.77
CA SER A 685 -4.13 -39.51 10.04
C SER A 685 -3.03 -40.48 9.65
N HIS A 686 -2.26 -40.24 8.57
CA HIS A 686 -1.14 -41.12 8.18
C HIS A 686 0.03 -41.08 9.18
N VAL A 687 0.11 -40.02 10.00
CA VAL A 687 1.03 -39.91 11.13
C VAL A 687 0.54 -40.71 12.36
N MET A 688 -0.76 -41.01 12.46
CA MET A 688 -1.30 -41.86 13.54
C MET A 688 -1.36 -43.36 13.18
N ASP A 689 -1.66 -43.75 11.94
CA ASP A 689 -1.76 -45.18 11.58
C ASP A 689 -0.41 -45.87 11.29
N HIS A 690 0.62 -45.14 10.85
CA HIS A 690 1.98 -45.72 10.73
C HIS A 690 2.71 -45.87 12.07
N GLY A 691 2.14 -45.40 13.19
CA GLY A 691 2.65 -45.66 14.54
C GLY A 691 2.21 -47.01 15.15
N VAL A 692 1.24 -47.71 14.53
CA VAL A 692 0.58 -48.88 15.15
C VAL A 692 0.81 -50.19 14.37
N SER A 693 1.33 -50.12 13.15
CA SER A 693 1.48 -51.29 12.26
C SER A 693 2.81 -52.06 12.40
N ASP A 694 3.83 -51.49 13.06
CA ASP A 694 5.18 -52.07 13.19
C ASP A 694 5.49 -52.58 14.62
N MET A 695 4.47 -52.66 15.48
CA MET A 695 4.60 -53.09 16.89
C MET A 695 3.82 -54.38 17.23
N THR A 696 3.61 -55.26 16.25
CA THR A 696 2.88 -56.53 16.42
C THR A 696 3.49 -57.75 15.73
N LEU A 697 4.76 -57.66 15.28
CA LEU A 697 5.45 -58.78 14.61
C LEU A 697 6.90 -59.02 15.11
N LYS A 698 7.13 -58.92 16.42
CA LYS A 698 8.40 -59.39 17.02
C LYS A 698 8.36 -59.78 18.51
N GLN A 699 7.30 -60.46 18.96
CA GLN A 699 7.27 -61.05 20.31
C GLN A 699 6.33 -62.26 20.46
N SER A 700 6.70 -63.42 19.88
CA SER A 700 6.07 -64.71 20.22
C SER A 700 6.93 -65.92 19.82
N TYR A 701 8.00 -66.17 20.57
CA TYR A 701 8.70 -67.48 20.58
C TYR A 701 9.38 -67.70 21.94
N ASN A 702 8.60 -68.11 22.94
CA ASN A 702 9.03 -69.02 24.03
C ASN A 702 7.90 -69.26 25.04
N SER A 703 7.15 -70.34 24.83
CA SER A 703 6.69 -71.31 25.86
C SER A 703 5.57 -72.16 25.24
N GLY A 704 5.86 -73.41 24.92
CA GLY A 704 4.80 -74.37 24.60
C GLY A 704 4.52 -75.28 25.80
N THR A 705 3.31 -75.82 25.87
CA THR A 705 3.03 -77.23 26.25
C THR A 705 1.57 -77.58 25.98
N GLU A 706 1.33 -78.85 25.63
CA GLU A 706 0.13 -79.67 25.92
C GLU A 706 -1.26 -79.14 25.45
N SER A 707 -1.81 -79.62 24.33
CA SER A 707 -2.43 -80.94 24.08
C SER A 707 -3.86 -81.11 24.61
N THR A 708 -4.86 -80.95 23.74
CA THR A 708 -5.82 -82.00 23.35
C THR A 708 -6.58 -81.60 22.09
#